data_AF-K7VXI5-F1
#
_entry.id   AF-K7VXI5-F1
#
_cell.length_a   1.000
_cell.length_b   1.000
_cell.length_c   1.000
_cell.angle_alpha   90.00
_cell.angle_beta   90.00
_cell.angle_gamma   90.00
#
_symmetry.space_group_name_H-M   'P 1'
#
loop_
_entity.id
_entity.type
_entity.pdbx_description
1 polymer ?
#
loop_
_entity_poly.entity_id
_entity_poly.type
_entity_poly.pdbx_seq_one_letter_code
_entity_poly.pdbx_strand_id
1 'polypeptide(L)'
;MKQTSYNNIRSAVESVKGFMIPGQEEFLFNKVVSLPEDAVIVEIGSFKGRSTVAMGYACIGTKRKIYSIDTWDGNDSDFSERQFFEIWQHNVKSNGLEEYVIPLRGYSHDIIGRWHEFTGGKAIDFIFIDGSHQYLDVLKDFEMSFPLVKTSGWIAFHDVIHTWIGPERVWHKTAKFYLENHEYSSSLACGQKEINAISTLTLAINFFTIVLNGQPFIQYHIEVLKQLPFKWHWHIIEGVADLKHDTSWSVQLGGNISDELHKNGRSYDGTKEYLDELAKLYPNNITIYRKPEGAFWDGKREMVNAPLANIQEECLLWQIDVDELWTLEQICTVRELFISNPEKTAAFYWCWYFVGEKLIISTRNCYAQNPQQDWLRTWQFKPGAFWAAHEPPILVKSLLDGKHQNIAAINPFLHNETEKNGLVFQHFAYVTLEQLQFKQEYYGYSNAVSQWLALQANNEFPTLLRDYFAWVGDETRVDLAESFGIVPIAQRATNSNNWKFLQPEEVEEQENKIQKIKPTILIDGVFFQLYQTGIARVWQSLLEQWANTEFASHILVLDRANTAPKINGIRYRTISAYNYNNTEADKQMLQDVCHEESADLFISTYYTTPIETPSVFMAYDMIPEVLGGNLNEPMWREKHNGIQHASSYISISEHTAKDLHKCFPDIPLESITVAHCGVDPLFSPASEKEINTFKHKYGINKPYFLLGNLQGYKNSILFFQALSQLVNKQSFDIISTGTGNQLPSEWRQYIPGCTFYGLQLTDEELRLAYAGAVALVYPSKYEGFGMPVIEAMGCGCPVITTRNASLPEVAGAAAIYINDHDVMGLADALCEVQKPSIRNSLINAGLAQAKKFSWRKMAETVSNALVNATQLSLNLRDINLIIFPDWLLPEDELGLELQEVIQTLANHSENKKITLIIHTGNIAIEDAEMFLSSVAMNLLMEDLDISDTIDISLVGKLGDMQWQSLLPRIYGRVILSNEAKINLAQIPVSNLESYPLDSLISQF
;
A
#
# COMPACT_ATOMS: atom_id res chain seq x y z
N MET A 1 44.30 45.70 -12.51
CA MET A 1 44.53 44.92 -11.26
C MET A 1 44.42 43.46 -11.62
N LYS A 2 45.31 42.59 -11.12
CA LYS A 2 45.24 41.15 -11.42
C LYS A 2 43.91 40.61 -10.90
N GLN A 3 43.17 39.92 -11.75
CA GLN A 3 41.94 39.22 -11.37
C GLN A 3 42.29 38.23 -10.26
N THR A 4 41.75 38.44 -9.06
CA THR A 4 41.95 37.53 -7.92
C THR A 4 41.37 36.18 -8.31
N SER A 5 42.19 35.13 -8.30
CA SER A 5 41.70 33.75 -8.46
C SER A 5 41.38 33.16 -7.10
N TYR A 6 40.42 32.22 -7.04
CA TYR A 6 40.01 31.56 -5.80
C TYR A 6 41.21 30.93 -5.04
N ASN A 7 42.16 30.33 -5.78
CA ASN A 7 43.38 29.75 -5.21
C ASN A 7 44.19 30.71 -4.31
N ASN A 8 44.12 32.02 -4.54
CA ASN A 8 44.85 33.00 -3.73
C ASN A 8 44.15 33.35 -2.40
N ILE A 9 42.84 33.09 -2.30
CA ILE A 9 42.02 33.37 -1.12
C ILE A 9 41.58 32.09 -0.39
N ARG A 10 41.82 30.92 -0.99
CA ARG A 10 41.37 29.61 -0.51
C ARG A 10 41.66 29.37 0.96
N SER A 11 42.89 29.62 1.41
CA SER A 11 43.27 29.42 2.82
C SER A 11 42.55 30.36 3.79
N ALA A 12 42.20 31.57 3.35
CA ALA A 12 41.44 32.52 4.17
C ALA A 12 39.98 32.07 4.29
N VAL A 13 39.37 31.61 3.18
CA VAL A 13 38.00 31.08 3.17
C VAL A 13 37.89 29.78 3.98
N GLU A 14 38.80 28.81 3.78
CA GLU A 14 38.82 27.53 4.51
C GLU A 14 39.11 27.71 6.02
N SER A 15 39.69 28.84 6.43
CA SER A 15 39.89 29.16 7.85
C SER A 15 38.61 29.56 8.58
N VAL A 16 37.55 29.94 7.84
CA VAL A 16 36.23 30.24 8.38
C VAL A 16 35.47 28.93 8.58
N LYS A 17 35.17 28.58 9.83
CA LYS A 17 34.36 27.40 10.15
C LYS A 17 33.00 27.50 9.46
N GLY A 18 32.59 26.43 8.76
CA GLY A 18 31.29 26.32 8.10
C GLY A 18 31.18 24.98 7.37
N PHE A 19 29.96 24.63 6.95
CA PHE A 19 29.62 23.30 6.43
C PHE A 19 29.82 23.12 4.92
N MET A 20 30.31 24.15 4.22
CA MET A 20 30.62 24.00 2.79
C MET A 20 31.75 23.00 2.55
N ILE A 21 31.55 22.14 1.55
CA ILE A 21 32.50 21.13 1.11
C ILE A 21 33.39 21.65 -0.03
N PRO A 22 34.61 21.09 -0.22
CA PRO A 22 35.57 21.62 -1.18
C PRO A 22 35.00 21.78 -2.60
N GLY A 23 35.10 23.00 -3.12
CA GLY A 23 34.68 23.35 -4.50
C GLY A 23 33.44 24.24 -4.54
N GLN A 24 32.60 24.21 -3.49
CA GLN A 24 31.40 25.04 -3.39
C GLN A 24 31.76 26.53 -3.22
N GLU A 25 32.77 26.83 -2.41
CA GLU A 25 33.28 28.18 -2.23
C GLU A 25 33.82 28.76 -3.54
N GLU A 26 34.54 27.94 -4.31
CA GLU A 26 35.12 28.34 -5.58
C GLU A 26 34.01 28.61 -6.60
N PHE A 27 32.97 27.78 -6.62
CA PHE A 27 31.80 27.99 -7.45
C PHE A 27 31.11 29.32 -7.14
N LEU A 28 30.78 29.59 -5.87
CA LEU A 28 30.14 30.85 -5.45
C LEU A 28 31.02 32.07 -5.74
N PHE A 29 32.34 31.98 -5.48
CA PHE A 29 33.30 33.03 -5.82
C PHE A 29 33.28 33.33 -7.33
N ASN A 30 33.43 32.30 -8.16
CA ASN A 30 33.48 32.45 -9.61
C ASN A 30 32.14 32.97 -10.17
N LYS A 31 31.02 32.54 -9.60
CA LYS A 31 29.68 33.03 -9.95
C LYS A 31 29.58 34.52 -9.69
N VAL A 32 29.98 34.99 -8.50
CA VAL A 32 29.97 36.43 -8.17
C VAL A 32 30.94 37.23 -9.05
N VAL A 33 32.13 36.69 -9.36
CA VAL A 33 33.08 37.34 -10.28
C VAL A 33 32.44 37.60 -11.65
N SER A 34 31.57 36.70 -12.13
CA SER A 34 30.90 36.79 -13.43
C SER A 34 29.80 37.87 -13.53
N LEU A 35 29.33 38.40 -12.40
CA LEU A 35 28.23 39.38 -12.36
C LEU A 35 28.68 40.81 -12.73
N PRO A 36 27.76 41.75 -13.01
CA PRO A 36 28.10 43.17 -13.20
C PRO A 36 28.86 43.79 -12.01
N GLU A 37 29.61 44.86 -12.24
CA GLU A 37 30.42 45.52 -11.19
C GLU A 37 29.59 46.18 -10.08
N ASP A 38 28.30 46.40 -10.28
CA ASP A 38 27.35 46.99 -9.32
C ASP A 38 26.23 46.02 -8.91
N ALA A 39 26.45 44.71 -9.12
CA ALA A 39 25.48 43.66 -8.85
C ALA A 39 25.02 43.61 -7.38
N VAL A 40 23.74 43.32 -7.19
CA VAL A 40 23.10 43.06 -5.90
C VAL A 40 23.04 41.56 -5.66
N ILE A 41 23.71 41.11 -4.60
CA ILE A 41 23.79 39.69 -4.22
C ILE A 41 23.04 39.52 -2.91
N VAL A 42 22.25 38.45 -2.81
CA VAL A 42 21.52 38.08 -1.58
C VAL A 42 21.96 36.71 -1.13
N GLU A 43 22.18 36.54 0.16
CA GLU A 43 22.46 35.27 0.80
C GLU A 43 21.44 35.07 1.91
N ILE A 44 20.66 33.98 1.85
CA ILE A 44 19.74 33.56 2.91
C ILE A 44 20.39 32.38 3.63
N GLY A 45 20.53 32.46 4.95
CA GLY A 45 21.20 31.43 5.76
C GLY A 45 22.69 31.68 5.99
N SER A 46 23.04 32.91 6.37
CA SER A 46 24.43 33.34 6.50
C SER A 46 25.04 32.98 7.88
N PHE A 47 25.19 31.68 8.16
CA PHE A 47 25.55 31.15 9.50
C PHE A 47 26.83 31.76 10.13
N LYS A 48 28.01 31.16 9.87
CA LYS A 48 29.33 31.65 10.35
C LYS A 48 30.08 32.45 9.27
N GLY A 49 29.52 32.53 8.07
CA GLY A 49 29.96 33.41 6.99
C GLY A 49 31.01 32.82 6.04
N ARG A 50 31.17 31.50 5.95
CA ARG A 50 32.14 30.88 5.02
C ARG A 50 31.81 31.18 3.56
N SER A 51 30.56 30.96 3.15
CA SER A 51 29.99 31.35 1.85
C SER A 51 30.04 32.87 1.63
N THR A 52 29.67 33.66 2.66
CA THR A 52 29.75 35.13 2.64
C THR A 52 31.15 35.64 2.35
N VAL A 53 32.16 35.06 3.01
CA VAL A 53 33.56 35.44 2.84
C VAL A 53 34.06 35.06 1.45
N ALA A 54 33.70 33.86 0.95
CA ALA A 54 34.01 33.45 -0.42
C ALA A 54 33.44 34.45 -1.43
N MET A 55 32.14 34.77 -1.37
CA MET A 55 31.50 35.73 -2.26
C MET A 55 32.02 37.17 -2.05
N GLY A 56 32.35 37.55 -0.83
CA GLY A 56 32.82 38.89 -0.49
C GLY A 56 34.20 39.21 -1.09
N TYR A 57 35.11 38.23 -1.14
CA TYR A 57 36.39 38.40 -1.84
C TYR A 57 36.20 38.70 -3.34
N ALA A 58 35.16 38.15 -3.97
CA ALA A 58 34.82 38.43 -5.37
C ALA A 58 34.26 39.86 -5.57
N CYS A 59 33.92 40.58 -4.51
CA CYS A 59 33.43 41.96 -4.56
C CYS A 59 34.55 43.01 -4.48
N ILE A 60 35.77 42.64 -4.05
CA ILE A 60 36.87 43.58 -3.82
C ILE A 60 37.20 44.36 -5.10
N GLY A 61 37.21 45.70 -4.97
CA GLY A 61 37.50 46.60 -6.09
C GLY A 61 36.32 46.84 -7.04
N THR A 62 35.11 46.37 -6.68
CA THR A 62 33.86 46.60 -7.41
C THR A 62 32.87 47.40 -6.56
N LYS A 63 31.67 47.67 -7.09
CA LYS A 63 30.53 48.27 -6.37
C LYS A 63 29.49 47.24 -5.91
N ARG A 64 29.75 45.94 -6.09
CA ARG A 64 28.86 44.85 -5.70
C ARG A 64 28.59 44.89 -4.19
N LYS A 65 27.37 44.52 -3.79
CA LYS A 65 26.96 44.42 -2.39
C LYS A 65 26.28 43.08 -2.14
N ILE A 66 26.67 42.44 -1.04
CA ILE A 66 26.05 41.21 -0.53
C ILE A 66 25.15 41.59 0.65
N TYR A 67 23.88 41.22 0.58
CA TYR A 67 22.93 41.33 1.67
C TYR A 67 22.77 39.94 2.30
N SER A 68 23.36 39.76 3.47
CA SER A 68 23.34 38.48 4.19
C SER A 68 22.19 38.50 5.20
N ILE A 69 21.25 37.58 5.02
CA ILE A 69 20.01 37.46 5.77
C ILE A 69 20.10 36.22 6.67
N ASP A 70 19.97 36.42 7.97
CA ASP A 70 19.92 35.35 8.96
C ASP A 70 19.31 35.86 10.28
N THR A 71 18.82 34.97 11.13
CA THR A 71 18.41 35.33 12.49
C THR A 71 19.59 35.40 13.45
N TRP A 72 20.61 34.56 13.21
CA TRP A 72 21.76 34.24 14.07
C TRP A 72 21.39 33.78 15.48
N ASP A 73 20.15 33.34 15.69
CA ASP A 73 19.63 33.00 17.01
C ASP A 73 19.96 31.56 17.42
N GLY A 74 20.40 30.70 16.48
CA GLY A 74 20.94 29.37 16.77
C GLY A 74 19.92 28.39 17.34
N ASN A 75 18.73 28.31 16.74
CA ASN A 75 17.61 27.52 17.26
C ASN A 75 17.75 25.99 17.08
N ASP A 76 18.82 25.50 16.45
CA ASP A 76 19.11 24.06 16.40
C ASP A 76 19.71 23.56 17.72
N SER A 77 19.20 22.44 18.22
CA SER A 77 19.62 21.80 19.48
C SER A 77 21.08 21.37 19.51
N ASP A 78 21.76 21.42 18.37
CA ASP A 78 23.09 20.87 18.13
C ASP A 78 24.24 21.82 18.49
N PHE A 79 23.94 23.06 18.91
CA PHE A 79 24.99 24.06 19.13
C PHE A 79 25.04 24.63 20.55
N SER A 80 26.21 24.51 21.19
CA SER A 80 26.50 25.09 22.51
C SER A 80 26.91 26.58 22.48
N GLU A 81 27.20 27.14 21.31
CA GLU A 81 27.62 28.54 21.11
C GLU A 81 26.38 29.40 20.79
N ARG A 82 26.18 30.55 21.49
CA ARG A 82 25.03 31.46 21.27
C ARG A 82 25.43 32.85 20.72
N GLN A 83 26.56 32.94 20.02
CA GLN A 83 27.14 34.20 19.52
C GLN A 83 27.42 34.14 18.01
N PHE A 84 26.49 33.59 17.22
CA PHE A 84 26.71 33.39 15.80
C PHE A 84 26.84 34.69 15.02
N PHE A 85 26.10 35.73 15.39
CA PHE A 85 26.22 37.04 14.76
C PHE A 85 27.60 37.66 15.00
N GLU A 86 28.14 37.57 16.22
CA GLU A 86 29.45 38.08 16.57
C GLU A 86 30.57 37.29 15.87
N ILE A 87 30.43 35.97 15.77
CA ILE A 87 31.36 35.11 15.02
C ILE A 87 31.34 35.47 13.54
N TRP A 88 30.16 35.56 12.93
CA TRP A 88 29.98 35.95 11.54
C TRP A 88 30.58 37.35 11.29
N GLN A 89 30.27 38.33 12.14
CA GLN A 89 30.78 39.69 12.02
C GLN A 89 32.31 39.74 12.16
N HIS A 90 32.86 38.97 13.09
CA HIS A 90 34.32 38.83 13.24
C HIS A 90 34.96 38.28 11.96
N ASN A 91 34.37 37.24 11.35
CA ASN A 91 34.89 36.62 10.13
C ASN A 91 34.84 37.57 8.93
N VAL A 92 33.74 38.31 8.75
CA VAL A 92 33.64 39.34 7.70
C VAL A 92 34.71 40.43 7.90
N LYS A 93 34.90 40.87 9.15
CA LYS A 93 35.85 41.92 9.51
C LYS A 93 37.31 41.49 9.38
N SER A 94 37.67 40.31 9.87
CA SER A 94 39.04 39.80 9.83
C SER A 94 39.53 39.57 8.39
N ASN A 95 38.61 39.35 7.46
CA ASN A 95 38.86 39.24 6.02
C ASN A 95 38.76 40.59 5.27
N GLY A 96 38.44 41.70 5.95
CA GLY A 96 38.41 43.05 5.36
C GLY A 96 37.22 43.31 4.43
N LEU A 97 36.08 42.63 4.66
CA LEU A 97 34.94 42.62 3.75
C LEU A 97 33.77 43.53 4.18
N GLU A 98 33.92 44.29 5.28
CA GLU A 98 32.88 45.14 5.89
C GLU A 98 32.28 46.18 4.93
N GLU A 99 33.02 46.59 3.91
CA GLU A 99 32.50 47.53 2.90
C GLU A 99 31.53 46.84 1.94
N TYR A 100 31.65 45.55 1.69
CA TYR A 100 30.91 44.82 0.64
C TYR A 100 29.71 44.02 1.15
N VAL A 101 29.67 43.73 2.46
CA VAL A 101 28.66 42.87 3.08
C VAL A 101 27.77 43.69 4.03
N ILE A 102 26.46 43.53 3.88
CA ILE A 102 25.43 44.20 4.67
C ILE A 102 24.63 43.13 5.43
N PRO A 103 24.72 43.07 6.77
CA PRO A 103 23.91 42.15 7.55
C PRO A 103 22.47 42.64 7.69
N LEU A 104 21.52 41.75 7.45
CA LEU A 104 20.09 41.95 7.70
C LEU A 104 19.61 40.87 8.69
N ARG A 105 19.44 41.26 9.95
CA ARG A 105 19.06 40.33 11.03
C ARG A 105 17.54 40.17 11.13
N GLY A 106 17.07 38.94 10.93
CA GLY A 106 15.66 38.58 11.00
C GLY A 106 15.32 37.38 10.12
N TYR A 107 14.05 36.98 10.13
CA TYR A 107 13.58 35.93 9.23
C TYR A 107 13.58 36.40 7.77
N SER A 108 13.96 35.50 6.86
CA SER A 108 14.06 35.76 5.43
C SER A 108 12.78 36.35 4.84
N HIS A 109 11.62 35.76 5.14
CA HIS A 109 10.33 36.22 4.63
C HIS A 109 9.96 37.65 5.06
N ASP A 110 10.30 38.07 6.28
CA ASP A 110 10.05 39.43 6.75
C ASP A 110 10.93 40.45 6.03
N ILE A 111 12.21 40.10 5.82
CA ILE A 111 13.19 40.96 5.17
C ILE A 111 12.89 41.09 3.67
N ILE A 112 12.61 39.97 3.00
CA ILE A 112 12.26 39.92 1.58
C ILE A 112 10.92 40.63 1.33
N GLY A 113 9.93 40.45 2.20
CA GLY A 113 8.65 41.17 2.12
C GLY A 113 8.80 42.71 2.21
N ARG A 114 9.87 43.18 2.87
CA ARG A 114 10.20 44.60 3.03
C ARG A 114 11.43 45.03 2.22
N TRP A 115 11.78 44.28 1.18
CA TRP A 115 13.01 44.48 0.41
C TRP A 115 13.22 45.92 -0.11
N HIS A 116 12.12 46.58 -0.50
CA HIS A 116 12.15 47.98 -0.95
C HIS A 116 12.68 48.93 0.14
N GLU A 117 12.38 48.69 1.42
CA GLU A 117 12.83 49.53 2.54
C GLU A 117 14.35 49.47 2.74
N PHE A 118 14.97 48.31 2.50
CA PHE A 118 16.40 48.08 2.74
C PHE A 118 17.26 48.50 1.55
N THR A 119 16.75 48.38 0.32
CA THR A 119 17.58 48.55 -0.89
C THR A 119 17.11 49.68 -1.81
N GLY A 120 15.96 50.30 -1.53
CA GLY A 120 15.30 51.24 -2.44
C GLY A 120 14.69 50.57 -3.68
N GLY A 121 14.36 49.27 -3.56
CA GLY A 121 13.73 48.49 -4.64
C GLY A 121 14.70 47.99 -5.71
N LYS A 122 15.99 47.82 -5.38
CA LYS A 122 16.97 47.26 -6.33
C LYS A 122 16.65 45.80 -6.62
N ALA A 123 16.63 45.43 -7.89
CA ALA A 123 16.48 44.03 -8.30
C ALA A 123 17.75 43.23 -8.03
N ILE A 124 17.59 41.94 -7.71
CA ILE A 124 18.65 41.01 -7.32
C ILE A 124 19.31 40.41 -8.56
N ASP A 125 20.64 40.44 -8.62
CA ASP A 125 21.43 39.85 -9.71
C ASP A 125 21.79 38.39 -9.43
N PHE A 126 22.02 38.05 -8.16
CA PHE A 126 22.28 36.69 -7.69
C PHE A 126 21.72 36.47 -6.30
N ILE A 127 21.01 35.36 -6.09
CA ILE A 127 20.60 34.91 -4.76
C ILE A 127 21.10 33.50 -4.47
N PHE A 128 21.61 33.29 -3.26
CA PHE A 128 22.01 32.01 -2.72
C PHE A 128 21.13 31.66 -1.52
N ILE A 129 20.43 30.53 -1.58
CA ILE A 129 19.49 30.04 -0.57
C ILE A 129 20.14 28.85 0.15
N ASP A 130 20.46 29.04 1.42
CA ASP A 130 21.20 28.13 2.31
C ASP A 130 20.66 28.23 3.76
N GLY A 131 19.35 28.44 3.88
CA GLY A 131 18.66 28.72 5.13
C GLY A 131 18.16 27.45 5.83
N SER A 132 16.84 27.31 5.95
CA SER A 132 16.21 26.10 6.48
C SER A 132 16.27 24.96 5.46
N HIS A 133 16.39 23.71 5.92
CA HIS A 133 16.27 22.52 5.05
C HIS A 133 14.84 21.97 4.98
N GLN A 134 13.88 22.65 5.62
CA GLN A 134 12.46 22.28 5.52
C GLN A 134 11.89 22.74 4.17
N TYR A 135 11.22 21.82 3.46
CA TYR A 135 10.68 22.06 2.11
C TYR A 135 9.89 23.37 2.00
N LEU A 136 9.01 23.65 2.96
CA LEU A 136 8.14 24.82 2.92
C LEU A 136 8.90 26.13 3.14
N ASP A 137 9.92 26.14 3.98
CA ASP A 137 10.75 27.32 4.20
C ASP A 137 11.57 27.63 2.94
N VAL A 138 12.18 26.60 2.33
CA VAL A 138 12.95 26.76 1.08
C VAL A 138 12.05 27.21 -0.07
N LEU A 139 10.85 26.62 -0.18
CA LEU A 139 9.87 27.00 -1.19
C LEU A 139 9.46 28.46 -1.01
N LYS A 140 9.20 28.88 0.23
CA LYS A 140 8.85 30.27 0.57
C LYS A 140 9.99 31.23 0.23
N ASP A 141 11.23 30.89 0.58
CA ASP A 141 12.41 31.68 0.24
C ASP A 141 12.56 31.86 -1.28
N PHE A 142 12.37 30.78 -2.04
CA PHE A 142 12.38 30.83 -3.50
C PHE A 142 11.24 31.68 -4.04
N GLU A 143 9.99 31.41 -3.68
CA GLU A 143 8.81 32.10 -4.24
C GLU A 143 8.78 33.60 -3.90
N MET A 144 9.18 33.99 -2.69
CA MET A 144 9.20 35.40 -2.28
C MET A 144 10.35 36.17 -2.93
N SER A 145 11.51 35.52 -3.12
CA SER A 145 12.68 36.17 -3.71
C SER A 145 12.63 36.19 -5.24
N PHE A 146 12.03 35.18 -5.89
CA PHE A 146 12.01 35.03 -7.34
C PHE A 146 11.51 36.29 -8.09
N PRO A 147 10.42 36.99 -7.68
CA PRO A 147 9.99 38.23 -8.33
C PRO A 147 11.02 39.36 -8.25
N LEU A 148 11.86 39.36 -7.22
CA LEU A 148 12.89 40.38 -6.98
C LEU A 148 14.15 40.13 -7.80
N VAL A 149 14.38 38.90 -8.27
CA VAL A 149 15.51 38.54 -9.14
C VAL A 149 15.29 39.10 -10.55
N LYS A 150 16.32 39.74 -11.12
CA LYS A 150 16.30 40.27 -12.49
C LYS A 150 16.08 39.14 -13.49
N THR A 151 15.52 39.50 -14.65
CA THR A 151 15.56 38.62 -15.82
C THR A 151 17.01 38.22 -16.13
N SER A 152 17.26 36.92 -16.33
CA SER A 152 18.61 36.33 -16.45
C SER A 152 19.52 36.48 -15.22
N GLY A 153 18.97 36.91 -14.08
CA GLY A 153 19.64 36.84 -12.78
C GLY A 153 19.74 35.40 -12.29
N TRP A 154 20.70 35.14 -11.40
CA TRP A 154 21.03 33.78 -10.95
C TRP A 154 20.37 33.44 -9.61
N ILE A 155 19.96 32.19 -9.46
CA ILE A 155 19.40 31.62 -8.22
C ILE A 155 20.16 30.32 -7.93
N ALA A 156 20.75 30.21 -6.75
CA ALA A 156 21.45 29.03 -6.28
C ALA A 156 20.84 28.50 -4.98
N PHE A 157 20.81 27.17 -4.85
CA PHE A 157 20.40 26.44 -3.65
C PHE A 157 21.58 25.64 -3.14
N HIS A 158 21.78 25.65 -1.83
CA HIS A 158 22.66 24.70 -1.14
C HIS A 158 21.94 23.39 -0.88
N ASP A 159 22.72 22.33 -0.68
CA ASP A 159 22.21 21.04 -0.20
C ASP A 159 21.07 20.41 -1.02
N VAL A 160 21.13 20.55 -2.35
CA VAL A 160 20.27 19.85 -3.31
C VAL A 160 20.70 18.40 -3.46
N ILE A 161 20.52 17.63 -2.39
CA ILE A 161 20.85 16.21 -2.25
C ILE A 161 19.78 15.50 -1.40
N HIS A 162 19.64 14.17 -1.57
CA HIS A 162 18.57 13.38 -0.94
C HIS A 162 18.52 13.44 0.59
N THR A 163 19.66 13.72 1.25
CA THR A 163 19.73 13.94 2.70
C THR A 163 18.86 15.11 3.15
N TRP A 164 18.70 16.13 2.30
CA TRP A 164 17.95 17.35 2.59
C TRP A 164 16.81 17.50 1.60
N ILE A 165 15.71 16.81 1.94
CA ILE A 165 14.52 16.69 1.09
C ILE A 165 13.96 18.06 0.68
N GLY A 166 14.07 19.08 1.52
CA GLY A 166 13.54 20.41 1.23
C GLY A 166 14.18 21.08 0.01
N PRO A 167 15.47 21.44 0.06
CA PRO A 167 16.18 22.02 -1.09
C PRO A 167 16.15 21.13 -2.33
N GLU A 168 16.28 19.81 -2.16
CA GLU A 168 16.20 18.86 -3.26
C GLU A 168 14.85 18.93 -3.99
N ARG A 169 13.76 18.83 -3.23
CA ARG A 169 12.40 18.88 -3.77
C ARG A 169 12.11 20.22 -4.43
N VAL A 170 12.44 21.34 -3.79
CA VAL A 170 12.19 22.68 -4.38
C VAL A 170 12.96 22.84 -5.69
N TRP A 171 14.23 22.41 -5.75
CA TRP A 171 14.98 22.46 -7.00
C TRP A 171 14.34 21.60 -8.09
N HIS A 172 14.13 20.31 -7.83
CA HIS A 172 13.75 19.34 -8.85
C HIS A 172 12.27 19.41 -9.26
N LYS A 173 11.38 19.83 -8.37
CA LYS A 173 9.92 19.88 -8.63
C LYS A 173 9.44 21.27 -9.02
N THR A 174 10.16 22.32 -8.64
CA THR A 174 9.68 23.71 -8.78
C THR A 174 10.70 24.57 -9.49
N ALA A 175 11.80 24.94 -8.84
CA ALA A 175 12.70 25.99 -9.32
C ALA A 175 13.32 25.69 -10.70
N LYS A 176 13.76 24.45 -10.95
CA LYS A 176 14.43 24.06 -12.20
C LYS A 176 13.61 24.34 -13.46
N PHE A 177 12.28 24.31 -13.37
CA PHE A 177 11.38 24.55 -14.51
C PHE A 177 11.20 26.03 -14.86
N TYR A 178 11.64 26.95 -14.00
CA TYR A 178 11.61 28.40 -14.23
C TYR A 178 12.99 29.01 -14.47
N LEU A 179 14.00 28.14 -14.47
CA LEU A 179 15.40 28.50 -14.62
C LEU A 179 15.96 27.85 -15.89
N GLU A 180 16.82 28.57 -16.59
CA GLU A 180 17.63 28.08 -17.70
C GLU A 180 19.12 28.03 -17.31
N ASN A 181 19.97 27.46 -18.16
CA ASN A 181 21.42 27.41 -17.95
C ASN A 181 21.83 26.83 -16.57
N HIS A 182 21.30 25.65 -16.23
CA HIS A 182 21.59 25.00 -14.95
C HIS A 182 23.07 24.63 -14.81
N GLU A 183 23.65 24.98 -13.66
CA GLU A 183 25.00 24.64 -13.25
C GLU A 183 24.98 23.94 -11.89
N TYR A 184 25.92 23.04 -11.67
CA TYR A 184 25.99 22.23 -10.45
C TYR A 184 27.42 22.21 -9.90
N SER A 185 27.55 22.19 -8.57
CA SER A 185 28.83 22.02 -7.86
C SER A 185 28.62 21.25 -6.56
N SER A 186 28.91 19.95 -6.58
CA SER A 186 28.63 19.03 -5.47
C SER A 186 27.14 19.10 -5.08
N SER A 187 26.77 19.52 -3.86
CA SER A 187 25.36 19.72 -3.45
C SER A 187 24.75 21.06 -3.87
N LEU A 188 25.49 21.97 -4.53
CA LEU A 188 24.95 23.23 -5.05
C LEU A 188 24.27 23.03 -6.40
N ALA A 189 23.06 23.57 -6.56
CA ALA A 189 22.41 23.72 -7.85
C ALA A 189 22.10 25.20 -8.13
N CYS A 190 22.37 25.65 -9.35
CA CYS A 190 22.27 27.06 -9.73
C CYS A 190 21.66 27.22 -11.12
N GLY A 191 20.84 28.23 -11.35
CA GLY A 191 20.22 28.49 -12.66
C GLY A 191 19.86 29.96 -12.86
N GLN A 192 19.61 30.34 -14.11
CA GLN A 192 19.23 31.70 -14.51
C GLN A 192 17.72 31.84 -14.69
N LYS A 193 17.15 32.93 -14.18
CA LYS A 193 15.72 33.22 -14.32
C LYS A 193 15.30 33.44 -15.77
N GLU A 194 14.31 32.66 -16.22
CA GLU A 194 13.70 32.79 -17.55
C GLU A 194 12.83 34.05 -17.71
N ILE A 195 12.72 34.56 -18.95
CA ILE A 195 12.03 35.82 -19.31
C ILE A 195 10.51 35.75 -19.05
N ASN A 196 9.87 34.58 -19.20
CA ASN A 196 8.40 34.43 -19.15
C ASN A 196 7.86 33.81 -17.84
N ALA A 197 8.73 33.39 -16.93
CA ALA A 197 8.38 32.63 -15.73
C ALA A 197 7.55 33.40 -14.68
N ILE A 198 7.48 34.73 -14.77
CA ILE A 198 6.78 35.56 -13.78
C ILE A 198 5.27 35.29 -13.76
N SER A 199 4.65 34.98 -14.91
CA SER A 199 3.20 34.75 -14.96
C SER A 199 2.77 33.41 -14.34
N THR A 200 3.59 32.37 -14.50
CA THR A 200 3.27 30.99 -14.09
C THR A 200 3.44 30.75 -12.59
N LEU A 201 4.42 31.38 -11.94
CA LEU A 201 4.65 31.31 -10.49
C LEU A 201 3.60 32.06 -9.65
N THR A 202 2.71 32.85 -10.26
CA THR A 202 1.74 33.69 -9.54
C THR A 202 0.35 33.08 -9.38
N LEU A 203 0.16 31.81 -9.73
CA LEU A 203 -1.15 31.15 -9.67
C LEU A 203 -1.69 31.18 -8.23
N ALA A 204 -2.67 32.04 -7.96
CA ALA A 204 -3.30 32.17 -6.65
C ALA A 204 -4.32 31.05 -6.43
N ILE A 205 -4.64 30.76 -5.16
CA ILE A 205 -5.74 29.84 -4.81
C ILE A 205 -6.88 30.62 -4.15
N ASN A 206 -8.07 30.52 -4.70
CA ASN A 206 -9.30 30.99 -4.08
C ASN A 206 -10.07 29.79 -3.56
N PHE A 207 -10.09 29.63 -2.24
CA PHE A 207 -10.87 28.63 -1.55
C PHE A 207 -12.31 29.12 -1.37
N PHE A 208 -13.27 28.21 -1.43
CA PHE A 208 -14.63 28.51 -1.00
C PHE A 208 -15.25 27.36 -0.21
N THR A 209 -16.03 27.73 0.81
CA THR A 209 -16.67 26.80 1.74
C THR A 209 -18.09 27.25 2.00
N ILE A 210 -19.05 26.33 1.85
CA ILE A 210 -20.42 26.51 2.35
C ILE A 210 -20.47 26.01 3.78
N VAL A 211 -21.03 26.79 4.69
CA VAL A 211 -21.07 26.44 6.11
C VAL A 211 -22.40 26.77 6.77
N LEU A 212 -22.90 25.80 7.53
CA LEU A 212 -23.94 25.95 8.55
C LEU A 212 -23.55 25.04 9.72
N ASN A 213 -23.30 25.62 10.89
CA ASN A 213 -22.80 24.92 12.08
C ASN A 213 -21.53 24.08 11.79
N GLY A 214 -20.43 24.78 11.48
CA GLY A 214 -19.18 24.18 11.08
C GLY A 214 -18.24 23.76 12.21
N GLN A 215 -18.60 23.94 13.48
CA GLN A 215 -17.76 23.50 14.58
C GLN A 215 -17.74 21.97 14.68
N PRO A 216 -16.61 21.35 15.06
CA PRO A 216 -15.30 21.97 15.34
C PRO A 216 -14.39 22.09 14.11
N PHE A 217 -14.68 21.38 13.01
CA PHE A 217 -13.76 21.17 11.89
C PHE A 217 -13.39 22.45 11.13
N ILE A 218 -14.29 23.46 11.12
CA ILE A 218 -14.01 24.75 10.46
C ILE A 218 -12.75 25.45 11.00
N GLN A 219 -12.33 25.13 12.22
CA GLN A 219 -11.15 25.72 12.84
C GLN A 219 -9.84 25.26 12.20
N TYR A 220 -9.80 24.05 11.65
CA TYR A 220 -8.59 23.49 11.06
C TYR A 220 -8.11 24.27 9.83
N HIS A 221 -9.05 24.72 8.98
CA HIS A 221 -8.70 25.33 7.71
C HIS A 221 -7.76 26.52 7.85
N ILE A 222 -8.01 27.44 8.79
CA ILE A 222 -7.12 28.61 8.94
C ILE A 222 -5.73 28.20 9.44
N GLU A 223 -5.63 27.15 10.26
CA GLU A 223 -4.34 26.67 10.74
C GLU A 223 -3.45 26.25 9.58
N VAL A 224 -4.02 25.68 8.53
CA VAL A 224 -3.31 25.33 7.28
C VAL A 224 -3.14 26.55 6.38
N LEU A 225 -4.22 27.25 6.06
CA LEU A 225 -4.22 28.32 5.04
C LEU A 225 -3.27 29.47 5.39
N LYS A 226 -3.13 29.83 6.68
CA LYS A 226 -2.23 30.91 7.12
C LYS A 226 -0.75 30.60 6.88
N GLN A 227 -0.40 29.34 6.65
CA GLN A 227 0.97 28.88 6.42
C GLN A 227 1.34 28.83 4.93
N LEU A 228 0.38 29.02 4.01
CA LEU A 228 0.63 28.92 2.57
C LEU A 228 1.63 29.99 2.09
N PRO A 229 2.66 29.61 1.30
CA PRO A 229 3.73 30.54 0.89
C PRO A 229 3.34 31.46 -0.29
N PHE A 230 2.15 31.28 -0.87
CA PHE A 230 1.67 32.01 -2.05
C PHE A 230 0.35 32.75 -1.77
N LYS A 231 -0.09 33.57 -2.73
CA LYS A 231 -1.35 34.33 -2.62
C LYS A 231 -2.55 33.38 -2.53
N TRP A 232 -3.36 33.55 -1.49
CA TRP A 232 -4.60 32.82 -1.29
C TRP A 232 -5.72 33.72 -0.76
N HIS A 233 -6.97 33.33 -1.04
CA HIS A 233 -8.17 33.95 -0.47
C HIS A 233 -9.18 32.88 -0.10
N TRP A 234 -9.92 33.06 1.00
CA TRP A 234 -10.96 32.14 1.46
C TRP A 234 -12.33 32.82 1.51
N HIS A 235 -13.24 32.30 0.70
CA HIS A 235 -14.62 32.74 0.60
C HIS A 235 -15.53 31.83 1.43
N ILE A 236 -16.12 32.35 2.50
CA ILE A 236 -16.95 31.57 3.42
C ILE A 236 -18.40 31.99 3.22
N ILE A 237 -19.24 31.07 2.76
CA ILE A 237 -20.66 31.32 2.50
C ILE A 237 -21.46 30.71 3.64
N GLU A 238 -21.89 31.55 4.57
CA GLU A 238 -22.63 31.11 5.75
C GLU A 238 -24.14 31.21 5.54
N GLY A 239 -24.84 30.16 5.94
CA GLY A 239 -26.28 30.17 6.14
C GLY A 239 -26.96 28.91 5.62
N VAL A 240 -28.29 28.95 5.67
CA VAL A 240 -29.13 27.82 5.27
C VAL A 240 -29.44 27.89 3.78
N ALA A 241 -29.26 26.78 3.07
CA ALA A 241 -29.75 26.61 1.71
C ALA A 241 -31.17 26.03 1.73
N ASP A 242 -32.08 26.61 0.95
CA ASP A 242 -33.37 25.97 0.67
C ASP A 242 -33.18 24.60 0.00
N LEU A 243 -34.05 23.62 0.31
CA LEU A 243 -34.10 22.29 -0.32
C LEU A 243 -34.66 22.36 -1.76
N LYS A 244 -34.00 23.13 -2.61
CA LYS A 244 -34.33 23.40 -4.01
C LYS A 244 -33.20 22.97 -4.93
N HIS A 245 -33.49 22.98 -6.23
CA HIS A 245 -32.52 22.65 -7.29
C HIS A 245 -31.86 21.29 -7.00
N ASP A 246 -30.54 21.28 -6.84
CA ASP A 246 -29.70 20.08 -6.65
C ASP A 246 -29.98 19.34 -5.32
N THR A 247 -30.68 19.97 -4.38
CA THR A 247 -31.07 19.35 -3.08
C THR A 247 -32.54 18.98 -2.98
N SER A 248 -33.32 19.16 -4.06
CA SER A 248 -34.77 18.91 -4.06
C SER A 248 -35.17 17.44 -3.84
N TRP A 249 -34.28 16.49 -4.13
CA TRP A 249 -34.49 15.06 -3.89
C TRP A 249 -34.67 14.74 -2.41
N SER A 250 -34.04 15.49 -1.51
CA SER A 250 -34.10 15.26 -0.06
C SER A 250 -35.52 15.37 0.50
N VAL A 251 -36.34 16.26 -0.06
CA VAL A 251 -37.74 16.45 0.36
C VAL A 251 -38.54 15.16 0.20
N GLN A 252 -38.26 14.36 -0.83
CA GLN A 252 -38.92 13.07 -1.05
C GLN A 252 -38.52 12.02 -0.01
N LEU A 253 -37.33 12.16 0.59
CA LEU A 253 -36.83 11.30 1.67
C LEU A 253 -37.24 11.80 3.07
N GLY A 254 -37.96 12.91 3.17
CA GLY A 254 -38.38 13.51 4.44
C GLY A 254 -37.45 14.63 4.95
N GLY A 255 -36.52 15.09 4.11
CA GLY A 255 -35.66 16.24 4.38
C GLY A 255 -36.49 17.50 4.65
N ASN A 256 -36.15 18.21 5.73
CA ASN A 256 -36.79 19.45 6.12
C ASN A 256 -35.80 20.39 6.83
N ILE A 257 -36.13 21.68 6.86
CA ILE A 257 -35.33 22.71 7.54
C ILE A 257 -36.15 23.17 8.75
N SER A 258 -35.78 22.74 9.96
CA SER A 258 -36.40 23.23 11.19
C SER A 258 -35.61 24.37 11.84
N ASP A 259 -36.27 25.06 12.77
CA ASP A 259 -35.63 26.06 13.64
C ASP A 259 -34.57 25.47 14.58
N GLU A 260 -34.47 24.14 14.72
CA GLU A 260 -33.42 23.47 15.51
C GLU A 260 -32.08 23.43 14.74
N LEU A 261 -32.09 23.55 13.42
CA LEU A 261 -30.88 23.53 12.58
C LEU A 261 -30.16 24.87 12.52
N HIS A 262 -30.83 25.98 12.83
CA HIS A 262 -30.29 27.32 12.65
C HIS A 262 -30.88 28.34 13.61
N LYS A 263 -30.20 29.49 13.78
CA LYS A 263 -30.77 30.66 14.44
C LYS A 263 -31.01 31.78 13.43
N ASN A 264 -32.26 31.99 13.04
CA ASN A 264 -32.66 32.97 12.02
C ASN A 264 -31.88 32.82 10.70
N GLY A 265 -31.70 31.59 10.20
CA GLY A 265 -30.97 31.30 8.96
C GLY A 265 -29.45 31.36 9.08
N ARG A 266 -28.89 31.38 10.30
CA ARG A 266 -27.44 31.40 10.58
C ARG A 266 -27.00 30.29 11.51
N SER A 267 -25.69 30.04 11.56
CA SER A 267 -25.09 29.09 12.49
C SER A 267 -25.28 29.55 13.94
N TYR A 268 -25.35 28.59 14.87
CA TYR A 268 -25.59 28.88 16.30
C TYR A 268 -24.69 28.08 17.26
N ASP A 269 -23.86 27.18 16.74
CA ASP A 269 -22.92 26.32 17.46
C ASP A 269 -21.61 27.04 17.84
N GLY A 270 -21.52 28.36 17.67
CA GLY A 270 -20.29 29.14 17.82
C GLY A 270 -19.53 29.39 16.52
N THR A 271 -19.96 28.81 15.39
CA THR A 271 -19.35 29.08 14.07
C THR A 271 -19.44 30.55 13.70
N LYS A 272 -20.59 31.19 13.91
CA LYS A 272 -20.80 32.59 13.54
C LYS A 272 -19.78 33.51 14.22
N GLU A 273 -19.64 33.36 15.54
CA GLU A 273 -18.72 34.16 16.36
C GLU A 273 -17.27 33.93 15.93
N TYR A 274 -16.89 32.68 15.68
CA TYR A 274 -15.58 32.32 15.15
C TYR A 274 -15.30 32.97 13.79
N LEU A 275 -16.24 32.89 12.85
CA LEU A 275 -16.10 33.51 11.53
C LEU A 275 -15.96 35.04 11.64
N ASP A 276 -16.75 35.69 12.50
CA ASP A 276 -16.67 37.14 12.73
C ASP A 276 -15.32 37.59 13.31
N GLU A 277 -14.69 36.76 14.14
CA GLU A 277 -13.34 36.99 14.63
C GLU A 277 -12.30 36.77 13.51
N LEU A 278 -12.45 35.69 12.75
CA LEU A 278 -11.53 35.31 11.68
C LEU A 278 -11.43 36.38 10.59
N ALA A 279 -12.56 36.92 10.14
CA ALA A 279 -12.57 37.99 9.13
C ALA A 279 -11.95 39.32 9.64
N LYS A 280 -11.92 39.55 10.97
CA LYS A 280 -11.21 40.70 11.55
C LYS A 280 -9.70 40.48 11.59
N LEU A 281 -9.26 39.25 11.85
CA LEU A 281 -7.85 38.88 11.90
C LEU A 281 -7.21 38.85 10.51
N TYR A 282 -7.97 38.42 9.49
CA TYR A 282 -7.48 38.26 8.11
C TYR A 282 -8.33 39.04 7.09
N PRO A 283 -8.42 40.38 7.21
CA PRO A 283 -9.35 41.20 6.42
C PRO A 283 -9.02 41.22 4.92
N ASN A 284 -7.78 40.89 4.53
CA ASN A 284 -7.33 40.87 3.15
C ASN A 284 -7.46 39.48 2.49
N ASN A 285 -7.63 38.42 3.28
CA ASN A 285 -7.61 37.04 2.79
C ASN A 285 -8.94 36.34 2.98
N ILE A 286 -9.87 36.87 3.80
CA ILE A 286 -11.11 36.18 4.13
C ILE A 286 -12.31 37.08 3.85
N THR A 287 -13.32 36.52 3.17
CA THR A 287 -14.60 37.21 2.93
C THR A 287 -15.75 36.30 3.31
N ILE A 288 -16.65 36.82 4.15
CA ILE A 288 -17.85 36.11 4.58
C ILE A 288 -19.07 36.64 3.82
N TYR A 289 -19.83 35.72 3.25
CA TYR A 289 -21.08 35.99 2.53
C TYR A 289 -22.25 35.50 3.37
N ARG A 290 -23.23 36.38 3.61
CA ARG A 290 -24.44 36.07 4.40
C ARG A 290 -25.66 36.70 3.77
N LYS A 291 -26.79 36.02 3.91
CA LYS A 291 -28.11 36.63 3.73
C LYS A 291 -28.49 37.52 4.92
N PRO A 292 -29.46 38.45 4.74
CA PRO A 292 -30.14 39.09 5.85
C PRO A 292 -30.67 38.07 6.85
N GLU A 293 -30.71 38.40 8.14
CA GLU A 293 -31.25 37.48 9.15
C GLU A 293 -32.69 37.09 8.81
N GLY A 294 -32.99 35.79 8.91
CA GLY A 294 -34.28 35.21 8.55
C GLY A 294 -34.46 34.87 7.07
N ALA A 295 -33.47 35.13 6.20
CA ALA A 295 -33.51 34.74 4.79
C ALA A 295 -32.58 33.55 4.50
N PHE A 296 -33.07 32.61 3.70
CA PHE A 296 -32.29 31.46 3.22
C PHE A 296 -31.73 31.73 1.82
N TRP A 297 -30.69 30.99 1.46
CA TRP A 297 -30.14 30.96 0.11
C TRP A 297 -31.07 30.17 -0.82
N ASP A 298 -31.18 30.56 -2.08
CA ASP A 298 -31.96 29.83 -3.10
C ASP A 298 -31.21 28.57 -3.57
N GLY A 299 -31.11 27.61 -2.65
CA GLY A 299 -30.32 26.40 -2.78
C GLY A 299 -28.81 26.64 -2.73
N LYS A 300 -28.05 25.54 -2.70
CA LYS A 300 -26.58 25.56 -2.69
C LYS A 300 -25.99 26.21 -3.96
N ARG A 301 -26.72 26.17 -5.08
CA ARG A 301 -26.30 26.81 -6.35
C ARG A 301 -26.13 28.33 -6.21
N GLU A 302 -26.98 29.01 -5.45
CA GLU A 302 -26.79 30.45 -5.19
C GLU A 302 -25.54 30.67 -4.33
N MET A 303 -25.34 29.84 -3.31
CA MET A 303 -24.20 29.93 -2.39
C MET A 303 -22.86 29.83 -3.12
N VAL A 304 -22.67 28.81 -3.97
CA VAL A 304 -21.40 28.63 -4.69
C VAL A 304 -21.12 29.71 -5.75
N ASN A 305 -22.16 30.37 -6.28
CA ASN A 305 -22.00 31.46 -7.25
C ASN A 305 -21.73 32.82 -6.59
N ALA A 306 -22.14 33.03 -5.34
CA ALA A 306 -21.95 34.28 -4.61
C ALA A 306 -20.50 34.82 -4.60
N PRO A 307 -19.45 34.00 -4.39
CA PRO A 307 -18.08 34.50 -4.35
C PRO A 307 -17.49 34.85 -5.72
N LEU A 308 -18.01 34.29 -6.82
CA LEU A 308 -17.37 34.40 -8.14
C LEU A 308 -17.28 35.84 -8.65
N ALA A 309 -18.21 36.71 -8.24
CA ALA A 309 -18.19 38.13 -8.58
C ALA A 309 -16.99 38.90 -7.98
N ASN A 310 -16.35 38.35 -6.94
CA ASN A 310 -15.20 38.96 -6.29
C ASN A 310 -13.85 38.43 -6.81
N ILE A 311 -13.86 37.41 -7.68
CA ILE A 311 -12.66 36.81 -8.25
C ILE A 311 -12.42 37.43 -9.64
N GLN A 312 -11.45 38.36 -9.69
CA GLN A 312 -11.19 39.19 -10.88
C GLN A 312 -9.96 38.75 -11.69
N GLU A 313 -9.25 37.73 -11.23
CA GLU A 313 -8.05 37.19 -11.86
C GLU A 313 -8.18 35.68 -12.09
N GLU A 314 -7.34 35.14 -12.97
CA GLU A 314 -7.23 33.69 -13.16
C GLU A 314 -6.56 33.05 -11.93
N CYS A 315 -7.14 31.97 -11.43
CA CYS A 315 -6.70 31.31 -10.21
C CYS A 315 -7.06 29.82 -10.21
N LEU A 316 -6.57 29.07 -9.23
CA LEU A 316 -7.19 27.82 -8.84
C LEU A 316 -8.37 28.12 -7.93
N LEU A 317 -9.57 27.73 -8.35
CA LEU A 317 -10.75 27.75 -7.52
C LEU A 317 -10.88 26.39 -6.84
N TRP A 318 -10.95 26.38 -5.51
CA TRP A 318 -10.90 25.17 -4.70
C TRP A 318 -12.10 25.13 -3.75
N GLN A 319 -12.97 24.12 -3.88
CA GLN A 319 -14.03 23.88 -2.90
C GLN A 319 -13.47 23.05 -1.73
N ILE A 320 -13.63 23.51 -0.51
CA ILE A 320 -13.31 22.72 0.69
C ILE A 320 -14.56 22.70 1.57
N ASP A 321 -15.11 21.51 1.77
CA ASP A 321 -16.21 21.34 2.74
C ASP A 321 -15.66 21.39 4.18
N VAL A 322 -16.53 21.72 5.13
CA VAL A 322 -16.09 22.06 6.50
C VAL A 322 -15.32 20.93 7.18
N ASP A 323 -15.70 19.70 6.89
CA ASP A 323 -15.18 18.44 7.41
C ASP A 323 -14.16 17.76 6.47
N GLU A 324 -13.62 18.48 5.49
CA GLU A 324 -12.54 18.02 4.59
C GLU A 324 -11.19 18.60 5.03
N LEU A 325 -10.34 17.76 5.62
CA LEU A 325 -9.04 18.15 6.14
C LEU A 325 -7.96 17.86 5.10
N TRP A 326 -7.36 18.93 4.57
CA TRP A 326 -6.23 18.90 3.65
C TRP A 326 -4.95 19.28 4.40
N THR A 327 -3.85 18.61 4.13
CA THR A 327 -2.56 19.04 4.68
C THR A 327 -1.99 20.22 3.89
N LEU A 328 -1.12 21.00 4.52
CA LEU A 328 -0.40 22.09 3.87
C LEU A 328 0.36 21.61 2.62
N GLU A 329 1.02 20.46 2.74
CA GLU A 329 1.76 19.83 1.66
C GLU A 329 0.86 19.43 0.48
N GLN A 330 -0.32 18.87 0.75
CA GLN A 330 -1.27 18.51 -0.31
C GLN A 330 -1.72 19.74 -1.11
N ILE A 331 -2.00 20.85 -0.44
CA ILE A 331 -2.41 22.11 -1.10
C ILE A 331 -1.27 22.65 -1.99
N CYS A 332 -0.04 22.69 -1.47
CA CYS A 332 1.14 23.10 -2.24
C CYS A 332 1.37 22.19 -3.45
N THR A 333 1.31 20.88 -3.25
CA THR A 333 1.54 19.86 -4.30
C THR A 333 0.50 19.97 -5.42
N VAL A 334 -0.78 20.15 -5.08
CA VAL A 334 -1.82 20.38 -6.10
C VAL A 334 -1.51 21.62 -6.93
N ARG A 335 -1.14 22.72 -6.28
CA ARG A 335 -0.80 23.95 -6.99
C ARG A 335 0.38 23.73 -7.94
N GLU A 336 1.43 23.08 -7.48
CA GLU A 336 2.61 22.73 -8.30
C GLU A 336 2.25 21.85 -9.50
N LEU A 337 1.34 20.88 -9.33
CA LEU A 337 0.84 20.04 -10.42
C LEU A 337 0.15 20.87 -11.50
N PHE A 338 -0.72 21.82 -11.12
CA PHE A 338 -1.38 22.70 -12.09
C PHE A 338 -0.42 23.66 -12.77
N ILE A 339 0.61 24.16 -12.08
CA ILE A 339 1.58 25.05 -12.72
C ILE A 339 2.47 24.26 -13.68
N SER A 340 2.90 23.06 -13.30
CA SER A 340 3.73 22.18 -14.13
C SER A 340 2.98 21.60 -15.35
N ASN A 341 1.64 21.58 -15.29
CA ASN A 341 0.77 21.04 -16.34
C ASN A 341 -0.32 22.07 -16.69
N PRO A 342 0.04 23.19 -17.35
CA PRO A 342 -0.87 24.31 -17.59
C PRO A 342 -2.08 23.96 -18.49
N GLU A 343 -2.05 22.82 -19.17
CA GLU A 343 -3.15 22.27 -19.96
C GLU A 343 -4.21 21.51 -19.14
N LYS A 344 -3.94 21.26 -17.86
CA LYS A 344 -4.89 20.61 -16.94
C LYS A 344 -5.88 21.64 -16.38
N THR A 345 -7.15 21.24 -16.30
CA THR A 345 -8.28 22.18 -16.13
C THR A 345 -9.07 21.97 -14.83
N ALA A 346 -8.98 20.79 -14.23
CA ALA A 346 -9.60 20.45 -12.96
C ALA A 346 -8.89 19.24 -12.34
N ALA A 347 -9.20 18.86 -11.10
CA ALA A 347 -8.68 17.62 -10.53
C ALA A 347 -9.70 16.90 -9.64
N PHE A 348 -9.71 15.57 -9.79
CA PHE A 348 -10.43 14.63 -8.95
C PHE A 348 -9.49 14.01 -7.93
N TYR A 349 -10.03 13.69 -6.75
CA TYR A 349 -9.24 13.22 -5.61
C TYR A 349 -9.87 11.99 -4.97
N TRP A 350 -9.07 11.18 -4.31
CA TRP A 350 -9.61 10.26 -3.31
C TRP A 350 -9.65 10.93 -1.95
N CYS A 351 -10.43 10.37 -1.03
CA CYS A 351 -10.32 10.70 0.38
C CYS A 351 -10.20 9.46 1.24
N TRP A 352 -9.79 9.64 2.49
CA TRP A 352 -10.11 8.73 3.57
C TRP A 352 -11.42 9.19 4.20
N TYR A 353 -12.50 8.47 3.87
CA TYR A 353 -13.85 8.84 4.28
C TYR A 353 -14.16 8.25 5.65
N PHE A 354 -14.15 9.08 6.69
CA PHE A 354 -14.36 8.65 8.06
C PHE A 354 -15.84 8.52 8.40
N VAL A 355 -16.19 7.33 8.89
CA VAL A 355 -17.52 6.96 9.40
C VAL A 355 -17.55 6.78 10.93
N GLY A 356 -16.46 7.18 11.59
CA GLY A 356 -16.22 7.19 13.02
C GLY A 356 -14.82 7.76 13.27
N GLU A 357 -14.46 8.03 14.53
CA GLU A 357 -13.16 8.68 14.85
C GLU A 357 -11.94 7.87 14.37
N LYS A 358 -12.09 6.55 14.29
CA LYS A 358 -11.04 5.61 13.84
C LYS A 358 -11.52 4.69 12.72
N LEU A 359 -12.70 4.96 12.16
CA LEU A 359 -13.36 4.09 11.19
C LEU A 359 -13.39 4.77 9.83
N ILE A 360 -12.88 4.10 8.81
CA ILE A 360 -12.81 4.60 7.44
C ILE A 360 -13.53 3.67 6.47
N ILE A 361 -13.98 4.21 5.34
CA ILE A 361 -14.34 3.40 4.19
C ILE A 361 -13.06 2.87 3.55
N SER A 362 -12.90 1.55 3.56
CA SER A 362 -11.69 0.85 3.09
C SER A 362 -11.76 0.36 1.65
N THR A 363 -12.93 0.41 1.02
CA THR A 363 -13.15 -0.06 -0.35
C THR A 363 -13.20 1.10 -1.35
N ARG A 364 -12.46 0.99 -2.45
CA ARG A 364 -12.56 1.89 -3.62
C ARG A 364 -13.74 1.51 -4.53
N ASN A 365 -14.16 2.44 -5.40
CA ASN A 365 -15.22 2.25 -6.41
C ASN A 365 -16.62 1.93 -5.86
N CYS A 366 -16.87 2.29 -4.61
CA CYS A 366 -18.13 2.10 -3.91
C CYS A 366 -18.61 3.43 -3.30
N TYR A 367 -19.62 3.41 -2.44
CA TYR A 367 -20.14 4.57 -1.71
C TYR A 367 -19.03 5.48 -1.15
N ALA A 368 -19.14 6.78 -1.47
CA ALA A 368 -18.19 7.85 -1.13
C ALA A 368 -16.76 7.71 -1.71
N GLN A 369 -16.53 6.69 -2.55
CA GLN A 369 -15.30 6.41 -3.26
C GLN A 369 -15.61 6.05 -4.72
N ASN A 370 -16.59 6.73 -5.35
CA ASN A 370 -17.02 6.46 -6.72
C ASN A 370 -16.36 7.43 -7.71
N PRO A 371 -15.47 6.96 -8.61
CA PRO A 371 -14.74 7.83 -9.52
C PRO A 371 -15.63 8.51 -10.57
N GLN A 372 -16.87 8.04 -10.76
CA GLN A 372 -17.83 8.67 -11.68
C GLN A 372 -18.52 9.91 -11.07
N GLN A 373 -18.46 10.09 -9.76
CA GLN A 373 -19.29 11.05 -9.04
C GLN A 373 -18.52 11.88 -8.00
N ASP A 374 -17.42 11.37 -7.45
CA ASP A 374 -16.90 11.88 -6.18
C ASP A 374 -15.60 12.69 -6.28
N TRP A 375 -15.52 13.70 -5.39
CA TRP A 375 -14.38 14.55 -5.01
C TRP A 375 -13.68 15.31 -6.14
N LEU A 376 -14.44 15.85 -7.10
CA LEU A 376 -13.98 16.97 -7.91
C LEU A 376 -13.90 18.22 -7.02
N ARG A 377 -12.68 18.74 -6.78
CA ARG A 377 -12.45 19.80 -5.76
C ARG A 377 -11.71 21.02 -6.27
N THR A 378 -10.99 20.92 -7.38
CA THR A 378 -10.18 22.02 -7.92
C THR A 378 -10.43 22.27 -9.40
N TRP A 379 -10.45 23.55 -9.78
CA TRP A 379 -10.65 24.00 -11.16
C TRP A 379 -9.73 25.17 -11.50
N GLN A 380 -9.22 25.19 -12.73
CA GLN A 380 -8.63 26.39 -13.30
C GLN A 380 -9.76 27.38 -13.63
N PHE A 381 -9.88 28.43 -12.81
CA PHE A 381 -10.95 29.41 -12.92
C PHE A 381 -10.50 30.62 -13.73
N LYS A 382 -11.39 31.12 -14.60
CA LYS A 382 -11.23 32.39 -15.31
C LYS A 382 -12.46 33.27 -15.06
N PRO A 383 -12.27 34.60 -14.89
CA PRO A 383 -13.38 35.52 -14.72
C PRO A 383 -14.45 35.36 -15.81
N GLY A 384 -15.71 35.30 -15.39
CA GLY A 384 -16.86 35.04 -16.26
C GLY A 384 -17.32 33.57 -16.30
N ALA A 385 -16.61 32.64 -15.66
CA ALA A 385 -17.12 31.31 -15.37
C ALA A 385 -18.18 31.35 -14.24
N PHE A 386 -19.11 30.39 -14.24
CA PHE A 386 -20.15 30.27 -13.21
C PHE A 386 -20.55 28.82 -12.96
N TRP A 387 -21.12 28.53 -11.78
CA TRP A 387 -21.61 27.19 -11.44
C TRP A 387 -22.99 26.94 -12.04
N ALA A 388 -23.08 25.98 -12.95
CA ALA A 388 -24.35 25.50 -13.50
C ALA A 388 -25.08 24.55 -12.53
N ALA A 389 -24.32 23.77 -11.76
CA ALA A 389 -24.79 22.85 -10.72
C ALA A 389 -23.75 22.72 -9.59
N HIS A 390 -24.22 22.38 -8.38
CA HIS A 390 -23.38 22.06 -7.21
C HIS A 390 -23.20 20.55 -7.02
N GLU A 391 -24.23 19.74 -7.31
CA GLU A 391 -24.19 18.29 -7.12
C GLU A 391 -24.74 17.54 -8.36
N PRO A 392 -23.87 16.91 -9.19
CA PRO A 392 -22.40 17.04 -9.16
C PRO A 392 -21.95 18.48 -9.50
N PRO A 393 -20.73 18.90 -9.09
CA PRO A 393 -20.26 20.25 -9.32
C PRO A 393 -19.90 20.49 -10.80
N ILE A 394 -20.58 21.45 -11.44
CA ILE A 394 -20.39 21.77 -12.86
C ILE A 394 -20.08 23.26 -13.01
N LEU A 395 -18.78 23.59 -13.08
CA LEU A 395 -18.29 24.93 -13.40
C LEU A 395 -18.20 25.09 -14.93
N VAL A 396 -18.87 26.10 -15.48
CA VAL A 396 -18.91 26.34 -16.92
C VAL A 396 -18.33 27.68 -17.31
N LYS A 397 -17.74 27.72 -18.51
CA LYS A 397 -17.42 28.98 -19.22
C LYS A 397 -18.32 29.16 -20.44
N SER A 398 -18.61 30.41 -20.77
CA SER A 398 -19.38 30.76 -21.98
C SER A 398 -18.51 30.72 -23.22
N LEU A 399 -19.02 30.11 -24.30
CA LEU A 399 -18.38 30.08 -25.62
C LEU A 399 -18.96 31.18 -26.54
N LEU A 400 -18.22 31.53 -27.59
CA LEU A 400 -18.60 32.56 -28.57
C LEU A 400 -19.91 32.25 -29.32
N ASP A 401 -20.31 30.98 -29.39
CA ASP A 401 -21.55 30.52 -30.02
C ASP A 401 -22.76 30.49 -29.04
N GLY A 402 -22.59 30.99 -27.81
CA GLY A 402 -23.61 31.01 -26.77
C GLY A 402 -23.77 29.69 -26.02
N LYS A 403 -22.99 28.65 -26.31
CA LYS A 403 -22.98 27.40 -25.54
C LYS A 403 -22.11 27.50 -24.29
N HIS A 404 -22.28 26.55 -23.38
CA HIS A 404 -21.49 26.43 -22.17
C HIS A 404 -20.58 25.21 -22.24
N GLN A 405 -19.35 25.33 -21.76
CA GLN A 405 -18.39 24.24 -21.68
C GLN A 405 -18.05 23.96 -20.22
N ASN A 406 -18.25 22.72 -19.77
CA ASN A 406 -17.82 22.26 -18.45
C ASN A 406 -16.28 22.22 -18.39
N ILE A 407 -15.70 22.95 -17.46
CA ILE A 407 -14.24 23.06 -17.31
C ILE A 407 -13.62 21.71 -16.98
N ALA A 408 -14.22 20.94 -16.08
CA ALA A 408 -13.67 19.63 -15.67
C ALA A 408 -13.76 18.55 -16.75
N ALA A 409 -14.56 18.75 -17.80
CA ALA A 409 -14.67 17.81 -18.92
C ALA A 409 -13.60 18.02 -20.00
N ILE A 410 -12.75 19.05 -19.87
CA ILE A 410 -11.76 19.40 -20.91
C ILE A 410 -10.53 18.50 -20.79
N ASN A 411 -9.83 18.58 -19.66
CA ASN A 411 -8.62 17.78 -19.39
C ASN A 411 -8.33 17.81 -17.88
N PRO A 412 -9.00 16.99 -17.06
CA PRO A 412 -8.77 16.96 -15.62
C PRO A 412 -7.56 16.07 -15.26
N PHE A 413 -7.03 16.25 -14.06
CA PHE A 413 -6.32 15.17 -13.37
C PHE A 413 -7.35 14.18 -12.81
N LEU A 414 -7.14 12.90 -13.09
CA LEU A 414 -7.97 11.81 -12.58
C LEU A 414 -7.47 11.33 -11.19
N HIS A 415 -8.30 10.58 -10.47
CA HIS A 415 -8.01 10.14 -9.10
C HIS A 415 -6.67 9.41 -8.95
N ASN A 416 -6.30 8.56 -9.93
CA ASN A 416 -5.03 7.84 -9.92
C ASN A 416 -3.83 8.76 -10.13
N GLU A 417 -3.96 9.82 -10.94
CA GLU A 417 -2.91 10.81 -11.15
C GLU A 417 -2.65 11.62 -9.86
N THR A 418 -3.72 12.00 -9.15
CA THR A 418 -3.61 12.76 -7.90
C THR A 418 -3.12 11.88 -6.74
N GLU A 419 -3.64 10.66 -6.59
CA GLU A 419 -3.21 9.70 -5.56
C GLU A 419 -1.74 9.34 -5.65
N LYS A 420 -1.20 9.18 -6.87
CA LYS A 420 0.24 8.94 -7.10
C LYS A 420 1.14 10.05 -6.52
N ASN A 421 0.59 11.24 -6.32
CA ASN A 421 1.28 12.39 -5.70
C ASN A 421 0.89 12.58 -4.22
N GLY A 422 0.32 11.55 -3.56
CA GLY A 422 -0.07 11.61 -2.15
C GLY A 422 -1.33 12.45 -1.87
N LEU A 423 -2.12 12.77 -2.91
CA LEU A 423 -3.27 13.69 -2.80
C LEU A 423 -4.56 12.94 -2.40
N VAL A 424 -4.56 12.40 -1.19
CA VAL A 424 -5.73 11.76 -0.57
C VAL A 424 -6.06 12.49 0.74
N PHE A 425 -7.09 13.34 0.72
CA PHE A 425 -7.46 14.13 1.89
C PHE A 425 -8.31 13.33 2.89
N GLN A 426 -8.51 13.82 4.11
CA GLN A 426 -9.37 13.16 5.09
C GLN A 426 -10.74 13.83 5.16
N HIS A 427 -11.81 13.05 5.04
CA HIS A 427 -13.18 13.55 5.11
C HIS A 427 -13.90 13.00 6.34
N PHE A 428 -14.11 13.85 7.35
CA PHE A 428 -14.73 13.50 8.63
C PHE A 428 -16.26 13.56 8.58
N ALA A 429 -16.88 12.82 7.66
CA ALA A 429 -18.28 13.01 7.29
C ALA A 429 -19.33 12.50 8.31
N TYR A 430 -19.00 11.46 9.08
CA TYR A 430 -19.90 10.83 10.06
C TYR A 430 -19.16 10.51 11.37
N VAL A 431 -18.64 11.54 12.05
CA VAL A 431 -17.83 11.33 13.26
C VAL A 431 -18.39 12.00 14.51
N THR A 432 -19.38 12.89 14.36
CA THR A 432 -20.09 13.55 15.47
C THR A 432 -21.59 13.26 15.43
N LEU A 433 -22.23 13.26 16.60
CA LEU A 433 -23.68 13.08 16.71
C LEU A 433 -24.42 14.18 15.95
N GLU A 434 -23.91 15.40 16.01
CA GLU A 434 -24.47 16.60 15.41
C GLU A 434 -24.49 16.51 13.87
N GLN A 435 -23.43 15.99 13.25
CA GLN A 435 -23.41 15.71 11.80
C GLN A 435 -24.48 14.71 11.39
N LEU A 436 -24.66 13.63 12.16
CA LEU A 436 -25.68 12.61 11.84
C LEU A 436 -27.09 13.14 12.07
N GLN A 437 -27.31 13.94 13.12
CA GLN A 437 -28.59 14.62 13.36
C GLN A 437 -28.93 15.57 12.21
N PHE A 438 -27.97 16.40 11.80
CA PHE A 438 -28.12 17.29 10.65
C PHE A 438 -28.51 16.52 9.39
N LYS A 439 -27.81 15.43 9.05
CA LYS A 439 -28.09 14.66 7.84
C LYS A 439 -29.42 13.91 7.91
N GLN A 440 -29.81 13.41 9.09
CA GLN A 440 -31.12 12.78 9.31
C GLN A 440 -32.25 13.76 9.03
N GLU A 441 -32.12 15.01 9.49
CA GLU A 441 -33.17 16.01 9.36
C GLU A 441 -33.16 16.72 8.00
N TYR A 442 -31.99 17.22 7.56
CA TYR A 442 -31.85 18.02 6.35
C TYR A 442 -31.97 17.17 5.07
N TYR A 443 -31.35 15.97 5.03
CA TYR A 443 -31.40 15.09 3.85
C TYR A 443 -32.49 14.00 3.94
N GLY A 444 -33.10 13.79 5.11
CA GLY A 444 -34.12 12.76 5.32
C GLY A 444 -33.56 11.35 5.52
N TYR A 445 -32.29 11.22 5.94
CA TYR A 445 -31.68 9.90 6.23
C TYR A 445 -32.26 9.29 7.52
N SER A 446 -33.42 8.66 7.39
CA SER A 446 -34.18 8.08 8.50
C SER A 446 -33.32 7.11 9.34
N ASN A 447 -33.34 7.29 10.66
CA ASN A 447 -32.61 6.48 11.65
C ASN A 447 -31.06 6.58 11.57
N ALA A 448 -30.50 7.54 10.84
CA ALA A 448 -29.05 7.70 10.67
C ALA A 448 -28.30 7.72 12.01
N VAL A 449 -28.83 8.41 13.03
CA VAL A 449 -28.21 8.46 14.37
C VAL A 449 -28.12 7.08 15.02
N SER A 450 -29.24 6.34 15.08
CA SER A 450 -29.26 5.01 15.71
C SER A 450 -28.42 3.99 14.94
N GLN A 451 -28.41 4.08 13.62
CA GLN A 451 -27.60 3.22 12.75
C GLN A 451 -26.11 3.48 12.92
N TRP A 452 -25.73 4.75 13.00
CA TRP A 452 -24.34 5.15 13.27
C TRP A 452 -23.87 4.69 14.64
N LEU A 453 -24.69 4.83 15.69
CA LEU A 453 -24.37 4.32 17.03
C LEU A 453 -24.16 2.79 17.04
N ALA A 454 -24.93 2.04 16.24
CA ALA A 454 -24.72 0.60 16.08
C ALA A 454 -23.38 0.29 15.40
N LEU A 455 -22.99 1.06 14.39
CA LEU A 455 -21.68 0.92 13.74
C LEU A 455 -20.53 1.22 14.72
N GLN A 456 -20.65 2.29 15.53
CA GLN A 456 -19.62 2.63 16.52
C GLN A 456 -19.49 1.59 17.64
N ALA A 457 -20.53 0.80 17.89
CA ALA A 457 -20.51 -0.27 18.90
C ALA A 457 -19.91 -1.59 18.39
N ASN A 458 -19.66 -1.71 17.08
CA ASN A 458 -19.05 -2.89 16.48
C ASN A 458 -17.56 -2.99 16.80
N ASN A 459 -17.08 -4.19 17.10
CA ASN A 459 -15.67 -4.50 17.38
C ASN A 459 -15.06 -5.49 16.38
N GLU A 460 -15.82 -5.94 15.37
CA GLU A 460 -15.35 -6.87 14.35
C GLU A 460 -15.23 -6.14 13.00
N PHE A 461 -14.00 -5.86 12.57
CA PHE A 461 -13.69 -5.22 11.29
C PHE A 461 -12.84 -6.16 10.41
N PRO A 462 -12.96 -6.08 9.06
CA PRO A 462 -13.85 -5.21 8.30
C PRO A 462 -15.33 -5.64 8.38
N THR A 463 -16.25 -4.68 8.26
CA THR A 463 -17.70 -4.93 8.20
C THR A 463 -18.35 -4.22 6.99
N LEU A 464 -19.54 -4.65 6.58
CA LEU A 464 -20.27 -4.03 5.48
C LEU A 464 -21.05 -2.80 5.96
N LEU A 465 -20.88 -1.67 5.28
CA LEU A 465 -21.54 -0.42 5.67
C LEU A 465 -23.07 -0.51 5.50
N ARG A 466 -23.55 -1.26 4.51
CA ARG A 466 -25.00 -1.47 4.25
C ARG A 466 -25.75 -2.16 5.40
N ASP A 467 -25.03 -2.89 6.27
CA ASP A 467 -25.64 -3.53 7.44
C ASP A 467 -26.01 -2.50 8.51
N TYR A 468 -25.47 -1.28 8.40
CA TYR A 468 -25.72 -0.16 9.29
C TYR A 468 -26.48 0.96 8.59
N PHE A 469 -25.98 1.46 7.46
CA PHE A 469 -26.59 2.59 6.73
C PHE A 469 -27.52 2.11 5.62
N ALA A 470 -28.82 2.34 5.79
CA ALA A 470 -29.85 1.83 4.87
C ALA A 470 -29.81 2.43 3.45
N TRP A 471 -29.12 3.57 3.26
CA TRP A 471 -28.96 4.21 1.94
C TRP A 471 -27.72 3.72 1.18
N VAL A 472 -26.88 2.88 1.79
CA VAL A 472 -25.73 2.25 1.14
C VAL A 472 -26.17 0.90 0.60
N GLY A 473 -26.17 0.76 -0.73
CA GLY A 473 -26.69 -0.43 -1.41
C GLY A 473 -25.63 -1.38 -1.97
N ASP A 474 -24.36 -0.98 -1.95
CA ASP A 474 -23.24 -1.71 -2.54
C ASP A 474 -22.42 -2.48 -1.47
N GLU A 475 -21.25 -2.99 -1.87
CA GLU A 475 -20.35 -3.78 -1.01
C GLU A 475 -19.35 -2.91 -0.24
N THR A 476 -19.69 -1.64 0.04
CA THR A 476 -18.82 -0.73 0.78
C THR A 476 -18.45 -1.30 2.14
N ARG A 477 -17.15 -1.35 2.45
CA ARG A 477 -16.64 -1.84 3.74
C ARG A 477 -16.13 -0.70 4.61
N VAL A 478 -16.29 -0.91 5.91
CA VAL A 478 -15.72 -0.10 6.97
C VAL A 478 -14.59 -0.88 7.63
N ASP A 479 -13.48 -0.21 7.89
CA ASP A 479 -12.31 -0.77 8.57
C ASP A 479 -11.68 0.24 9.52
N LEU A 480 -10.71 -0.22 10.31
CA LEU A 480 -9.92 0.63 11.20
C LEU A 480 -8.91 1.44 10.38
N ALA A 481 -8.81 2.75 10.66
CA ALA A 481 -7.87 3.65 9.98
C ALA A 481 -6.41 3.19 10.15
N GLU A 482 -6.06 2.69 11.33
CA GLU A 482 -4.72 2.17 11.64
C GLU A 482 -4.32 0.96 10.78
N SER A 483 -5.27 0.11 10.41
CA SER A 483 -5.02 -1.05 9.55
C SER A 483 -4.62 -0.67 8.12
N PHE A 484 -4.85 0.59 7.74
CA PHE A 484 -4.45 1.19 6.47
C PHE A 484 -3.28 2.17 6.61
N GLY A 485 -2.66 2.24 7.79
CA GLY A 485 -1.58 3.20 8.05
C GLY A 485 -2.04 4.64 8.19
N ILE A 486 -3.34 4.89 8.40
CA ILE A 486 -3.92 6.23 8.38
C ILE A 486 -4.06 6.77 9.80
N VAL A 487 -3.40 7.89 10.08
CA VAL A 487 -3.59 8.66 11.31
C VAL A 487 -4.71 9.68 11.10
N PRO A 488 -5.80 9.65 11.89
CA PRO A 488 -6.83 10.69 11.82
C PRO A 488 -6.25 12.04 12.25
N ILE A 489 -6.34 13.06 11.38
CA ILE A 489 -5.87 14.43 11.67
C ILE A 489 -6.67 15.04 12.82
N ALA A 490 -7.98 14.81 12.84
CA ALA A 490 -8.85 15.27 13.91
C ALA A 490 -9.04 14.16 14.96
N GLN A 491 -8.70 14.47 16.21
CA GLN A 491 -8.78 13.53 17.34
C GLN A 491 -9.42 14.20 18.56
N ARG A 492 -10.13 13.45 19.41
CA ARG A 492 -10.60 13.97 20.70
C ARG A 492 -9.47 13.99 21.71
N ALA A 493 -9.33 15.09 22.45
CA ALA A 493 -8.36 15.19 23.53
C ALA A 493 -8.72 14.25 24.70
N THR A 494 -7.72 13.61 25.27
CA THR A 494 -7.88 12.62 26.35
C THR A 494 -8.67 13.21 27.52
N ASN A 495 -9.80 12.59 27.86
CA ASN A 495 -10.74 13.03 28.91
C ASN A 495 -11.50 14.35 28.64
N SER A 496 -11.66 14.77 27.39
CA SER A 496 -12.54 15.89 27.03
C SER A 496 -13.33 15.62 25.74
N ASN A 497 -14.42 16.35 25.53
CA ASN A 497 -15.14 16.34 24.25
C ASN A 497 -14.52 17.27 23.20
N ASN A 498 -13.41 17.94 23.52
CA ASN A 498 -12.77 18.88 22.61
C ASN A 498 -11.93 18.14 21.57
N TRP A 499 -11.97 18.66 20.35
CA TRP A 499 -11.16 18.18 19.24
C TRP A 499 -9.80 18.87 19.23
N LYS A 500 -8.77 18.10 18.94
CA LYS A 500 -7.42 18.52 18.63
C LYS A 500 -7.15 18.13 17.18
N PHE A 501 -6.55 19.04 16.42
CA PHE A 501 -6.04 18.76 15.09
C PHE A 501 -4.54 18.59 15.17
N LEU A 502 -4.05 17.45 14.67
CA LEU A 502 -2.63 17.17 14.62
C LEU A 502 -1.94 18.08 13.59
N GLN A 503 -0.77 18.58 13.94
CA GLN A 503 0.13 19.21 12.97
C GLN A 503 0.83 18.15 12.10
N PRO A 504 1.33 18.51 10.89
CA PRO A 504 1.98 17.57 9.99
C PRO A 504 3.05 16.70 10.65
N GLU A 505 3.90 17.28 11.51
CA GLU A 505 4.97 16.55 12.20
C GLU A 505 4.41 15.53 13.21
N GLU A 506 3.28 15.85 13.85
CA GLU A 506 2.60 14.93 14.77
C GLU A 506 1.89 13.79 14.04
N VAL A 507 1.40 14.05 12.82
CA VAL A 507 0.84 13.02 11.92
C VAL A 507 1.96 12.09 11.49
N GLU A 508 3.07 12.62 10.98
CA GLU A 508 4.23 11.84 10.55
C GLU A 508 4.84 11.01 11.69
N GLU A 509 4.99 11.59 12.89
CA GLU A 509 5.48 10.86 14.07
C GLU A 509 4.55 9.70 14.45
N GLN A 510 3.23 9.88 14.32
CA GLN A 510 2.25 8.83 14.58
C GLN A 510 2.19 7.79 13.46
N GLU A 511 2.26 8.21 12.19
CA GLU A 511 2.34 7.30 11.04
C GLU A 511 3.58 6.41 11.15
N ASN A 512 4.71 6.96 11.57
CA ASN A 512 5.94 6.22 11.85
C ASN A 512 5.82 5.21 13.02
N LYS A 513 4.86 5.43 13.93
CA LYS A 513 4.50 4.52 15.02
C LYS A 513 3.45 3.49 14.62
N ILE A 514 2.62 3.77 13.61
CA ILE A 514 1.69 2.79 13.05
C ILE A 514 2.52 1.77 12.26
N GLN A 515 2.55 0.52 12.74
CA GLN A 515 3.13 -0.57 11.99
C GLN A 515 2.31 -0.80 10.71
N LYS A 516 2.80 -0.32 9.57
CA LYS A 516 2.30 -0.76 8.27
C LYS A 516 2.42 -2.29 8.22
N ILE A 517 1.31 -2.98 8.04
CA ILE A 517 1.26 -4.44 8.09
C ILE A 517 2.15 -4.98 6.97
N LYS A 518 3.29 -5.57 7.34
CA LYS A 518 4.21 -6.25 6.42
C LYS A 518 4.39 -7.69 6.87
N PRO A 519 4.35 -8.67 5.93
CA PRO A 519 4.22 -8.51 4.48
C PRO A 519 2.75 -8.42 4.02
N THR A 520 2.50 -7.84 2.85
CA THR A 520 1.20 -7.88 2.16
C THR A 520 1.23 -8.95 1.07
N ILE A 521 0.32 -9.93 1.17
CA ILE A 521 0.24 -11.08 0.26
C ILE A 521 -1.09 -11.04 -0.50
N LEU A 522 -1.01 -10.98 -1.82
CA LEU A 522 -2.17 -11.03 -2.71
C LEU A 522 -2.51 -12.48 -3.09
N ILE A 523 -3.78 -12.84 -2.95
CA ILE A 523 -4.31 -14.16 -3.35
C ILE A 523 -5.28 -13.96 -4.52
N ASP A 524 -4.93 -14.40 -5.73
CA ASP A 524 -5.85 -14.34 -6.88
C ASP A 524 -6.88 -15.47 -6.85
N GLY A 525 -8.13 -15.12 -6.55
CA GLY A 525 -9.29 -16.00 -6.47
C GLY A 525 -9.80 -16.57 -7.79
N VAL A 526 -9.01 -16.55 -8.86
CA VAL A 526 -9.38 -17.00 -10.21
C VAL A 526 -10.05 -18.38 -10.27
N PHE A 527 -9.67 -19.33 -9.42
CA PHE A 527 -10.26 -20.66 -9.47
C PHE A 527 -11.75 -20.66 -9.09
N PHE A 528 -12.17 -19.77 -8.19
CA PHE A 528 -13.59 -19.62 -7.81
C PHE A 528 -14.47 -19.17 -8.99
N GLN A 529 -13.89 -18.43 -9.95
CA GLN A 529 -14.56 -18.06 -11.19
C GLN A 529 -14.65 -19.24 -12.17
N LEU A 530 -13.57 -20.00 -12.31
CA LEU A 530 -13.45 -21.04 -13.34
C LEU A 530 -14.24 -22.31 -12.99
N TYR A 531 -14.06 -22.82 -11.76
CA TYR A 531 -14.60 -24.11 -11.36
C TYR A 531 -14.89 -24.17 -9.85
N GLN A 532 -16.00 -24.81 -9.48
CA GLN A 532 -16.30 -25.16 -8.08
C GLN A 532 -15.98 -26.63 -7.80
N THR A 533 -14.70 -26.99 -7.88
CA THR A 533 -14.22 -28.38 -7.65
C THR A 533 -13.30 -28.45 -6.42
N GLY A 534 -12.53 -29.53 -6.27
CA GLY A 534 -11.69 -29.78 -5.10
C GLY A 534 -10.69 -28.66 -4.78
N ILE A 535 -10.15 -27.96 -5.78
CA ILE A 535 -9.23 -26.83 -5.55
C ILE A 535 -9.97 -25.65 -4.91
N ALA A 536 -11.22 -25.37 -5.30
CA ALA A 536 -12.03 -24.33 -4.65
C ALA A 536 -12.28 -24.66 -3.16
N ARG A 537 -12.52 -25.95 -2.84
CA ARG A 537 -12.64 -26.42 -1.45
C ARG A 537 -11.35 -26.21 -0.66
N VAL A 538 -10.19 -26.50 -1.25
CA VAL A 538 -8.88 -26.26 -0.62
C VAL A 538 -8.75 -24.79 -0.22
N TRP A 539 -8.96 -23.86 -1.16
CA TRP A 539 -8.82 -22.43 -0.88
C TRP A 539 -9.87 -21.89 0.07
N GLN A 540 -11.12 -22.31 -0.05
CA GLN A 540 -12.15 -21.93 0.92
C GLN A 540 -11.75 -22.37 2.33
N SER A 541 -11.30 -23.61 2.49
CA SER A 541 -10.88 -24.14 3.79
C SER A 541 -9.67 -23.39 4.35
N LEU A 542 -8.68 -23.04 3.51
CA LEU A 542 -7.53 -22.24 3.93
C LEU A 542 -7.96 -20.86 4.43
N LEU A 543 -8.79 -20.15 3.67
CA LEU A 543 -9.29 -18.83 4.04
C LEU A 543 -10.12 -18.88 5.33
N GLU A 544 -10.96 -19.90 5.52
CA GLU A 544 -11.72 -20.11 6.77
C GLU A 544 -10.82 -20.38 7.98
N GLN A 545 -9.72 -21.12 7.80
CA GLN A 545 -8.74 -21.35 8.87
C GLN A 545 -7.96 -20.09 9.22
N TRP A 546 -7.63 -19.25 8.22
CA TRP A 546 -6.85 -18.04 8.43
C TRP A 546 -7.66 -16.86 8.98
N ALA A 547 -8.95 -16.79 8.69
CA ALA A 547 -9.86 -15.71 9.04
C ALA A 547 -9.75 -15.17 10.47
N ASN A 548 -9.44 -16.04 11.44
CA ASN A 548 -9.33 -15.69 12.86
C ASN A 548 -7.90 -15.72 13.39
N THR A 549 -6.91 -15.55 12.51
CA THR A 549 -5.48 -15.56 12.83
C THR A 549 -4.85 -14.23 12.45
N GLU A 550 -3.69 -13.91 13.02
CA GLU A 550 -2.89 -12.75 12.60
C GLU A 550 -2.58 -12.80 11.09
N PHE A 551 -2.42 -14.00 10.50
CA PHE A 551 -2.16 -14.14 9.07
C PHE A 551 -3.26 -13.51 8.17
N ALA A 552 -4.51 -13.45 8.62
CA ALA A 552 -5.58 -12.80 7.86
C ALA A 552 -5.31 -11.31 7.59
N SER A 553 -4.63 -10.61 8.51
CA SER A 553 -4.32 -9.20 8.32
C SER A 553 -3.24 -8.97 7.24
N HIS A 554 -2.48 -10.00 6.89
CA HIS A 554 -1.45 -9.95 5.85
C HIS A 554 -1.95 -10.28 4.46
N ILE A 555 -3.19 -10.80 4.32
CA ILE A 555 -3.70 -11.24 3.02
C ILE A 555 -4.79 -10.32 2.47
N LEU A 556 -4.80 -10.17 1.15
CA LEU A 556 -5.88 -9.54 0.38
C LEU A 556 -6.27 -10.47 -0.78
N VAL A 557 -7.53 -10.91 -0.79
CA VAL A 557 -8.04 -11.80 -1.85
C VAL A 557 -8.55 -10.96 -3.02
N LEU A 558 -8.01 -11.20 -4.20
CA LEU A 558 -8.51 -10.63 -5.45
C LEU A 558 -9.73 -11.43 -5.91
N ASP A 559 -10.90 -10.83 -5.78
CA ASP A 559 -12.18 -11.45 -6.11
C ASP A 559 -12.56 -11.16 -7.55
N ARG A 560 -12.36 -12.15 -8.42
CA ARG A 560 -12.67 -12.03 -9.83
C ARG A 560 -14.17 -12.12 -10.06
N ALA A 561 -14.76 -11.04 -10.54
CA ALA A 561 -16.19 -10.95 -10.86
C ALA A 561 -17.13 -11.36 -9.71
N ASN A 562 -16.72 -11.12 -8.45
CA ASN A 562 -17.49 -11.45 -7.25
C ASN A 562 -17.84 -12.95 -7.14
N THR A 563 -16.87 -13.81 -7.44
CA THR A 563 -17.03 -15.28 -7.42
C THR A 563 -16.40 -15.93 -6.20
N ALA A 564 -15.48 -15.27 -5.50
CA ALA A 564 -14.85 -15.79 -4.30
C ALA A 564 -15.85 -15.84 -3.12
N PRO A 565 -15.78 -16.87 -2.26
CA PRO A 565 -16.60 -16.92 -1.05
C PRO A 565 -16.22 -15.76 -0.12
N LYS A 566 -17.22 -15.06 0.42
CA LYS A 566 -17.02 -13.97 1.37
C LYS A 566 -16.91 -14.53 2.79
N ILE A 567 -15.69 -14.54 3.32
CA ILE A 567 -15.37 -15.05 4.65
C ILE A 567 -15.08 -13.87 5.57
N ASN A 568 -15.75 -13.83 6.72
CA ASN A 568 -15.51 -12.79 7.73
C ASN A 568 -14.07 -12.86 8.22
N GLY A 569 -13.44 -11.70 8.46
CA GLY A 569 -12.02 -11.60 8.81
C GLY A 569 -11.06 -11.60 7.62
N ILE A 570 -11.54 -11.87 6.39
CA ILE A 570 -10.73 -11.78 5.17
C ILE A 570 -11.02 -10.47 4.41
N ARG A 571 -9.95 -9.80 3.96
CA ARG A 571 -10.02 -8.63 3.08
C ARG A 571 -10.12 -9.06 1.63
N TYR A 572 -10.93 -8.34 0.85
CA TYR A 572 -11.17 -8.62 -0.57
C TYR A 572 -11.06 -7.36 -1.39
N ARG A 573 -10.54 -7.50 -2.62
CA ARG A 573 -10.59 -6.47 -3.65
C ARG A 573 -11.19 -7.05 -4.93
N THR A 574 -12.29 -6.48 -5.39
CA THR A 574 -12.94 -6.94 -6.62
C THR A 574 -12.13 -6.49 -7.85
N ILE A 575 -11.87 -7.44 -8.75
CA ILE A 575 -11.16 -7.21 -10.01
C ILE A 575 -11.90 -7.84 -11.20
N SER A 576 -11.44 -7.51 -12.41
CA SER A 576 -12.02 -8.01 -13.66
C SER A 576 -11.95 -9.54 -13.78
N ALA A 577 -12.95 -10.11 -14.47
CA ALA A 577 -13.01 -11.54 -14.76
C ALA A 577 -11.81 -11.98 -15.60
N TYR A 578 -11.26 -13.15 -15.27
CA TYR A 578 -10.17 -13.77 -16.03
C TYR A 578 -10.66 -14.34 -17.36
N ASN A 579 -9.84 -14.21 -18.41
CA ASN A 579 -10.13 -14.73 -19.75
C ASN A 579 -8.86 -15.26 -20.44
N TYR A 580 -8.85 -16.56 -20.76
CA TYR A 580 -7.74 -17.22 -21.46
C TYR A 580 -7.41 -16.65 -22.86
N ASN A 581 -8.28 -15.84 -23.45
CA ASN A 581 -8.00 -15.17 -24.72
C ASN A 581 -7.22 -13.85 -24.56
N ASN A 582 -7.00 -13.38 -23.33
CA ASN A 582 -6.38 -12.08 -23.05
C ASN A 582 -5.44 -12.13 -21.84
N THR A 583 -4.57 -13.16 -21.79
CA THR A 583 -3.73 -13.42 -20.60
C THR A 583 -2.68 -12.34 -20.36
N GLU A 584 -2.11 -11.75 -21.41
CA GLU A 584 -1.09 -10.69 -21.27
C GLU A 584 -1.64 -9.39 -20.65
N ALA A 585 -2.84 -8.96 -21.06
CA ALA A 585 -3.49 -7.80 -20.44
C ALA A 585 -3.88 -8.10 -18.98
N ASP A 586 -4.22 -9.35 -18.68
CA ASP A 586 -4.51 -9.78 -17.31
C ASP A 586 -3.27 -9.73 -16.42
N LYS A 587 -2.11 -10.18 -16.91
CA LYS A 587 -0.82 -10.07 -16.19
C LYS A 587 -0.48 -8.62 -15.85
N GLN A 588 -0.65 -7.71 -16.81
CA GLN A 588 -0.43 -6.28 -16.58
C GLN A 588 -1.39 -5.73 -15.52
N MET A 589 -2.68 -6.04 -15.62
CA MET A 589 -3.66 -5.62 -14.61
C MET A 589 -3.33 -6.18 -13.22
N LEU A 590 -2.93 -7.44 -13.12
CA LEU A 590 -2.47 -8.03 -11.86
C LEU A 590 -1.22 -7.31 -11.32
N GLN A 591 -0.26 -6.95 -12.18
CA GLN A 591 0.92 -6.19 -11.76
C GLN A 591 0.56 -4.80 -11.25
N ASP A 592 -0.36 -4.10 -11.94
CA ASP A 592 -0.83 -2.78 -11.52
C ASP A 592 -1.52 -2.87 -10.14
N VAL A 593 -2.36 -3.89 -9.94
CA VAL A 593 -2.97 -4.17 -8.63
C VAL A 593 -1.90 -4.50 -7.57
N CYS A 594 -0.86 -5.27 -7.90
CA CYS A 594 0.24 -5.54 -6.98
C CYS A 594 0.97 -4.26 -6.55
N HIS A 595 1.21 -3.33 -7.47
CA HIS A 595 1.82 -2.04 -7.16
C HIS A 595 0.93 -1.16 -6.29
N GLU A 596 -0.36 -1.05 -6.64
CA GLU A 596 -1.34 -0.26 -5.89
C GLU A 596 -1.49 -0.74 -4.45
N GLU A 597 -1.46 -2.06 -4.24
CA GLU A 597 -1.57 -2.67 -2.90
C GLU A 597 -0.21 -2.81 -2.20
N SER A 598 0.89 -2.38 -2.84
CA SER A 598 2.27 -2.57 -2.33
C SER A 598 2.56 -4.02 -1.93
N ALA A 599 2.18 -4.98 -2.78
CA ALA A 599 2.26 -6.39 -2.46
C ALA A 599 3.71 -6.90 -2.45
N ASP A 600 4.09 -7.58 -1.37
CA ASP A 600 5.39 -8.23 -1.23
C ASP A 600 5.40 -9.62 -1.91
N LEU A 601 4.22 -10.24 -2.07
CA LEU A 601 4.09 -11.58 -2.63
C LEU A 601 2.72 -11.80 -3.27
N PHE A 602 2.70 -12.58 -4.35
CA PHE A 602 1.48 -13.02 -5.02
C PHE A 602 1.33 -14.55 -4.99
N ILE A 603 0.10 -15.04 -4.84
CA ILE A 603 -0.23 -16.44 -5.10
C ILE A 603 -1.55 -16.56 -5.86
N SER A 604 -1.54 -17.37 -6.91
CA SER A 604 -2.76 -17.71 -7.63
C SER A 604 -3.44 -18.93 -7.01
N THR A 605 -4.76 -18.88 -6.88
CA THR A 605 -5.53 -20.11 -6.61
C THR A 605 -5.46 -21.12 -7.75
N TYR A 606 -4.99 -20.69 -8.93
CA TYR A 606 -4.67 -21.54 -10.06
C TYR A 606 -3.35 -21.13 -10.72
N TYR A 607 -3.36 -20.64 -11.95
CA TYR A 607 -2.14 -20.44 -12.76
C TYR A 607 -2.06 -19.05 -13.41
N THR A 608 -2.58 -18.02 -12.74
CA THR A 608 -2.37 -16.62 -13.15
C THR A 608 -1.08 -16.08 -12.53
N THR A 609 -0.46 -15.08 -13.15
CA THR A 609 0.76 -14.45 -12.64
C THR A 609 0.72 -12.95 -12.86
N PRO A 610 1.36 -12.16 -11.99
CA PRO A 610 1.76 -10.79 -12.30
C PRO A 610 3.01 -10.80 -13.21
N ILE A 611 3.65 -9.66 -13.44
CA ILE A 611 4.83 -9.54 -14.33
C ILE A 611 6.13 -9.60 -13.52
N GLU A 612 6.23 -8.82 -12.45
CA GLU A 612 7.46 -8.59 -11.69
C GLU A 612 7.32 -9.03 -10.23
N THR A 613 6.11 -8.91 -9.68
CA THR A 613 5.86 -9.26 -8.27
C THR A 613 6.21 -10.74 -8.01
N PRO A 614 7.03 -11.05 -7.00
CA PRO A 614 7.38 -12.43 -6.64
C PRO A 614 6.14 -13.28 -6.41
N SER A 615 6.20 -14.55 -6.81
CA SER A 615 5.03 -15.43 -6.70
C SER A 615 5.32 -16.80 -6.10
N VAL A 616 4.28 -17.41 -5.53
CA VAL A 616 4.29 -18.80 -5.09
C VAL A 616 3.40 -19.63 -5.98
N PHE A 617 3.94 -20.73 -6.52
CA PHE A 617 3.17 -21.69 -7.30
C PHE A 617 2.71 -22.86 -6.43
N MET A 618 1.41 -23.14 -6.44
CA MET A 618 0.82 -24.31 -5.77
C MET A 618 0.50 -25.42 -6.78
N ALA A 619 1.26 -26.50 -6.71
CA ALA A 619 1.10 -27.69 -7.54
C ALA A 619 0.00 -28.60 -6.98
N TYR A 620 -1.11 -28.70 -7.71
CA TYR A 620 -2.20 -29.64 -7.41
C TYR A 620 -1.98 -31.02 -8.03
N ASP A 621 -1.40 -31.06 -9.23
CA ASP A 621 -1.07 -32.29 -9.95
C ASP A 621 -0.10 -32.01 -11.10
N MET A 622 0.46 -33.08 -11.69
CA MET A 622 1.21 -33.06 -12.95
C MET A 622 0.56 -33.97 -14.00
N ILE A 623 -0.78 -34.10 -13.97
CA ILE A 623 -1.54 -34.99 -14.86
C ILE A 623 -1.25 -34.74 -16.35
N PRO A 624 -1.37 -33.50 -16.88
CA PRO A 624 -1.16 -33.29 -18.30
C PRO A 624 0.29 -33.56 -18.70
N GLU A 625 1.27 -33.29 -17.84
CA GLU A 625 2.67 -33.57 -18.11
C GLU A 625 2.99 -35.08 -18.07
N VAL A 626 2.45 -35.81 -17.08
CA VAL A 626 2.74 -37.23 -16.86
C VAL A 626 1.95 -38.14 -17.81
N LEU A 627 0.70 -37.80 -18.13
CA LEU A 627 -0.17 -38.63 -18.97
C LEU A 627 -0.18 -38.22 -20.46
N GLY A 628 0.64 -37.23 -20.85
CA GLY A 628 0.79 -36.82 -22.26
C GLY A 628 -0.38 -35.98 -22.79
N GLY A 629 -0.89 -35.05 -21.97
CA GLY A 629 -1.88 -34.05 -22.36
C GLY A 629 -1.31 -33.04 -23.37
N ASN A 630 -2.21 -32.32 -24.05
CA ASN A 630 -1.82 -31.29 -25.02
C ASN A 630 -1.39 -29.99 -24.31
N LEU A 631 -0.10 -29.84 -24.00
CA LEU A 631 0.45 -28.70 -23.26
C LEU A 631 0.31 -27.33 -23.99
N ASN A 632 -0.15 -27.30 -25.25
CA ASN A 632 -0.43 -26.05 -25.96
C ASN A 632 -1.78 -25.42 -25.58
N GLU A 633 -2.65 -26.14 -24.87
CA GLU A 633 -3.91 -25.56 -24.37
C GLU A 633 -3.60 -24.37 -23.45
N PRO A 634 -4.38 -23.27 -23.53
CA PRO A 634 -4.09 -22.03 -22.79
C PRO A 634 -3.83 -22.26 -21.30
N MET A 635 -4.63 -23.12 -20.66
CA MET A 635 -4.50 -23.44 -19.24
C MET A 635 -3.15 -24.05 -18.87
N TRP A 636 -2.60 -24.93 -19.70
CA TRP A 636 -1.32 -25.58 -19.41
C TRP A 636 -0.13 -24.69 -19.75
N ARG A 637 -0.27 -23.81 -20.75
CA ARG A 637 0.71 -22.75 -21.00
C ARG A 637 0.81 -21.81 -19.80
N GLU A 638 -0.32 -21.38 -19.25
CA GLU A 638 -0.30 -20.53 -18.05
C GLU A 638 0.20 -21.29 -16.80
N LYS A 639 -0.07 -22.60 -16.68
CA LYS A 639 0.57 -23.45 -15.65
C LYS A 639 2.09 -23.37 -15.75
N HIS A 640 2.65 -23.52 -16.95
CA HIS A 640 4.10 -23.50 -17.16
C HIS A 640 4.69 -22.11 -16.92
N ASN A 641 3.99 -21.04 -17.35
CA ASN A 641 4.35 -19.66 -17.00
C ASN A 641 4.36 -19.46 -15.47
N GLY A 642 3.34 -19.96 -14.77
CA GLY A 642 3.25 -19.90 -13.31
C GLY A 642 4.38 -20.63 -12.61
N ILE A 643 4.80 -21.79 -13.12
CA ILE A 643 5.96 -22.51 -12.60
C ILE A 643 7.24 -21.71 -12.83
N GLN A 644 7.44 -21.15 -14.02
CA GLN A 644 8.64 -20.39 -14.36
C GLN A 644 8.76 -19.05 -13.60
N HIS A 645 7.62 -18.39 -13.33
CA HIS A 645 7.56 -17.12 -12.60
C HIS A 645 7.70 -17.29 -11.08
N ALA A 646 7.54 -18.51 -10.57
CA ALA A 646 7.49 -18.74 -9.14
C ALA A 646 8.87 -18.65 -8.46
N SER A 647 8.89 -17.89 -7.36
CA SER A 647 10.02 -17.80 -6.45
C SER A 647 9.99 -18.92 -5.40
N SER A 648 8.82 -19.51 -5.15
CA SER A 648 8.66 -20.64 -4.23
C SER A 648 7.55 -21.59 -4.69
N TYR A 649 7.62 -22.84 -4.21
CA TYR A 649 6.75 -23.92 -4.65
C TYR A 649 6.10 -24.62 -3.47
N ILE A 650 4.79 -24.83 -3.57
CA ILE A 650 4.00 -25.65 -2.65
C ILE A 650 3.42 -26.82 -3.44
N SER A 651 3.40 -28.01 -2.87
CA SER A 651 2.73 -29.19 -3.45
C SER A 651 1.74 -29.78 -2.46
N ILE A 652 0.59 -30.26 -2.95
CA ILE A 652 -0.42 -30.91 -2.09
C ILE A 652 -0.06 -32.35 -1.71
N SER A 653 0.98 -32.93 -2.32
CA SER A 653 1.48 -34.27 -1.99
C SER A 653 2.98 -34.41 -2.25
N GLU A 654 3.60 -35.39 -1.59
CA GLU A 654 5.00 -35.78 -1.85
C GLU A 654 5.17 -36.30 -3.28
N HIS A 655 4.17 -37.02 -3.81
CA HIS A 655 4.22 -37.51 -5.17
C HIS A 655 4.20 -36.38 -6.20
N THR A 656 3.30 -35.40 -6.03
CA THR A 656 3.22 -34.25 -6.93
C THR A 656 4.48 -33.39 -6.85
N ALA A 657 5.13 -33.28 -5.68
CA ALA A 657 6.42 -32.59 -5.56
C ALA A 657 7.53 -33.27 -6.38
N LYS A 658 7.59 -34.61 -6.32
CA LYS A 658 8.54 -35.40 -7.11
C LYS A 658 8.29 -35.29 -8.61
N ASP A 659 7.02 -35.29 -9.03
CA ASP A 659 6.67 -35.11 -10.44
C ASP A 659 6.97 -33.70 -10.92
N LEU A 660 6.72 -32.66 -10.10
CA LEU A 660 7.09 -31.29 -10.42
C LEU A 660 8.61 -31.19 -10.66
N HIS A 661 9.42 -31.67 -9.73
CA HIS A 661 10.88 -31.74 -9.88
C HIS A 661 11.29 -32.54 -11.13
N LYS A 662 10.65 -33.69 -11.39
CA LYS A 662 10.96 -34.52 -12.56
C LYS A 662 10.64 -33.82 -13.89
N CYS A 663 9.53 -33.08 -13.95
CA CYS A 663 9.12 -32.31 -15.12
C CYS A 663 9.93 -31.02 -15.29
N PHE A 664 10.39 -30.43 -14.19
CA PHE A 664 11.15 -29.18 -14.12
C PHE A 664 12.40 -29.38 -13.24
N PRO A 665 13.49 -29.96 -13.78
CA PRO A 665 14.67 -30.37 -13.01
C PRO A 665 15.42 -29.23 -12.31
N ASP A 666 15.22 -27.98 -12.76
CA ASP A 666 15.82 -26.79 -12.15
C ASP A 666 15.19 -26.42 -10.80
N ILE A 667 14.07 -27.06 -10.44
CA ILE A 667 13.41 -26.90 -9.13
C ILE A 667 13.91 -28.02 -8.21
N PRO A 668 14.76 -27.74 -7.19
CA PRO A 668 15.21 -28.76 -6.26
C PRO A 668 14.04 -29.36 -5.47
N LEU A 669 14.06 -30.66 -5.19
CA LEU A 669 12.94 -31.31 -4.49
C LEU A 669 12.78 -30.77 -3.06
N GLU A 670 13.89 -30.47 -2.41
CA GLU A 670 13.98 -29.92 -1.05
C GLU A 670 13.43 -28.49 -0.93
N SER A 671 13.31 -27.74 -2.03
CA SER A 671 12.72 -26.39 -2.01
C SER A 671 11.20 -26.39 -2.11
N ILE A 672 10.60 -27.54 -2.43
CA ILE A 672 9.14 -27.69 -2.57
C ILE A 672 8.53 -27.99 -1.20
N THR A 673 7.68 -27.08 -0.70
CA THR A 673 6.96 -27.30 0.55
C THR A 673 5.76 -28.22 0.32
N VAL A 674 5.71 -29.35 1.03
CA VAL A 674 4.56 -30.29 0.94
C VAL A 674 3.50 -29.94 1.99
N ALA A 675 2.31 -29.56 1.51
CA ALA A 675 1.15 -29.20 2.32
C ALA A 675 -0.04 -30.12 1.99
N HIS A 676 -0.11 -31.27 2.65
CA HIS A 676 -1.19 -32.25 2.45
C HIS A 676 -2.58 -31.64 2.73
N CYS A 677 -3.55 -31.94 1.86
CA CYS A 677 -4.93 -31.49 2.06
C CYS A 677 -5.54 -32.02 3.36
N GLY A 678 -6.46 -31.24 3.93
CA GLY A 678 -7.24 -31.64 5.10
C GLY A 678 -8.47 -32.48 4.76
N VAL A 679 -9.10 -33.03 5.79
CA VAL A 679 -10.46 -33.59 5.70
C VAL A 679 -11.37 -32.79 6.62
N ASP A 680 -12.54 -32.42 6.13
CA ASP A 680 -13.52 -31.68 6.93
C ASP A 680 -14.06 -32.59 8.06
N PRO A 681 -14.16 -32.10 9.32
CA PRO A 681 -14.78 -32.84 10.42
C PRO A 681 -16.21 -33.33 10.12
N LEU A 682 -16.92 -32.68 9.19
CA LEU A 682 -18.18 -33.13 8.63
C LEU A 682 -18.07 -34.58 8.15
N PHE A 683 -16.99 -34.97 7.45
CA PHE A 683 -16.78 -36.34 6.97
C PHE A 683 -16.44 -37.30 8.11
N SER A 684 -17.48 -37.66 8.86
CA SER A 684 -17.46 -38.50 10.05
C SER A 684 -18.53 -39.60 9.95
N PRO A 685 -18.41 -40.71 10.72
CA PRO A 685 -19.37 -41.81 10.67
C PRO A 685 -20.81 -41.34 10.91
N ALA A 686 -21.75 -41.88 10.14
CA ALA A 686 -23.17 -41.58 10.27
C ALA A 686 -23.93 -42.68 11.00
N SER A 687 -25.04 -42.32 11.64
CA SER A 687 -25.96 -43.29 12.24
C SER A 687 -26.73 -44.05 11.15
N GLU A 688 -27.16 -45.27 11.48
CA GLU A 688 -27.94 -46.11 10.56
C GLU A 688 -29.25 -45.42 10.12
N LYS A 689 -29.85 -44.58 10.98
CA LYS A 689 -31.04 -43.80 10.67
C LYS A 689 -30.77 -42.77 9.56
N GLU A 690 -29.67 -42.05 9.64
CA GLU A 690 -29.29 -41.05 8.63
C GLU A 690 -28.99 -41.72 7.29
N ILE A 691 -28.24 -42.83 7.30
CA ILE A 691 -27.94 -43.63 6.11
C ILE A 691 -29.22 -44.14 5.45
N ASN A 692 -30.15 -44.70 6.23
CA ASN A 692 -31.43 -45.17 5.71
C ASN A 692 -32.30 -44.04 5.15
N THR A 693 -32.22 -42.85 5.74
CA THR A 693 -32.93 -41.66 5.23
C THR A 693 -32.37 -41.23 3.86
N PHE A 694 -31.04 -41.19 3.72
CA PHE A 694 -30.37 -40.94 2.44
C PHE A 694 -30.77 -41.99 1.38
N LYS A 695 -30.70 -43.28 1.75
CA LYS A 695 -31.08 -44.37 0.85
C LYS A 695 -32.53 -44.27 0.39
N HIS A 696 -33.45 -43.99 1.32
CA HIS A 696 -34.86 -43.78 0.98
C HIS A 696 -35.07 -42.57 0.06
N LYS A 697 -34.36 -41.45 0.31
CA LYS A 697 -34.44 -40.24 -0.53
C LYS A 697 -34.12 -40.52 -2.01
N TYR A 698 -33.10 -41.33 -2.28
CA TYR A 698 -32.66 -41.64 -3.64
C TYR A 698 -33.17 -42.99 -4.17
N GLY A 699 -34.01 -43.70 -3.43
CA GLY A 699 -34.56 -45.01 -3.82
C GLY A 699 -33.54 -46.15 -3.84
N ILE A 700 -32.45 -46.04 -3.08
CA ILE A 700 -31.38 -47.03 -3.01
C ILE A 700 -31.81 -48.17 -2.09
N ASN A 701 -32.06 -49.35 -2.66
CA ASN A 701 -32.67 -50.47 -1.93
C ASN A 701 -31.67 -51.56 -1.54
N LYS A 702 -30.47 -51.57 -2.13
CA LYS A 702 -29.44 -52.59 -1.88
C LYS A 702 -28.21 -52.00 -1.19
N PRO A 703 -27.31 -52.82 -0.63
CA PRO A 703 -25.92 -52.40 -0.39
C PRO A 703 -25.30 -51.90 -1.69
N TYR A 704 -24.37 -50.95 -1.63
CA TYR A 704 -23.81 -50.35 -2.85
C TYR A 704 -22.31 -50.11 -2.76
N PHE A 705 -21.66 -50.14 -3.92
CA PHE A 705 -20.31 -49.60 -4.09
C PHE A 705 -20.39 -48.16 -4.58
N LEU A 706 -19.49 -47.31 -4.07
CA LEU A 706 -19.41 -45.91 -4.46
C LEU A 706 -18.21 -45.69 -5.37
N LEU A 707 -18.40 -44.88 -6.41
CA LEU A 707 -17.40 -44.45 -7.38
C LEU A 707 -17.34 -42.92 -7.42
N GLY A 708 -16.18 -42.37 -7.78
CA GLY A 708 -16.08 -40.99 -8.22
C GLY A 708 -16.69 -40.79 -9.61
N ASN A 709 -16.35 -39.66 -10.26
CA ASN A 709 -16.74 -39.44 -11.65
C ASN A 709 -16.16 -40.53 -12.58
N LEU A 710 -16.79 -40.71 -13.74
CA LEU A 710 -16.45 -41.78 -14.68
C LEU A 710 -15.38 -41.38 -15.72
N GLN A 711 -14.59 -40.34 -15.49
CA GLN A 711 -13.63 -39.83 -16.47
C GLN A 711 -12.35 -40.66 -16.58
N GLY A 712 -11.70 -40.58 -17.75
CA GLY A 712 -10.70 -41.54 -18.25
C GLY A 712 -9.62 -41.97 -17.25
N TYR A 713 -8.90 -41.04 -16.62
CA TYR A 713 -7.81 -41.38 -15.71
C TYR A 713 -8.30 -41.98 -14.37
N LYS A 714 -9.57 -41.77 -13.99
CA LYS A 714 -10.18 -42.41 -12.81
C LYS A 714 -10.50 -43.89 -13.03
N ASN A 715 -10.43 -44.34 -14.28
CA ASN A 715 -10.40 -45.75 -14.67
C ASN A 715 -11.61 -46.56 -14.17
N SER A 716 -12.77 -45.92 -14.06
CA SER A 716 -13.98 -46.55 -13.50
C SER A 716 -14.46 -47.77 -14.30
N ILE A 717 -14.08 -47.88 -15.58
CA ILE A 717 -14.34 -49.07 -16.41
C ILE A 717 -13.80 -50.36 -15.76
N LEU A 718 -12.66 -50.29 -15.08
CA LEU A 718 -12.07 -51.44 -14.39
C LEU A 718 -13.04 -52.01 -13.35
N PHE A 719 -13.73 -51.13 -12.60
CA PHE A 719 -14.75 -51.54 -11.64
C PHE A 719 -15.91 -52.27 -12.31
N PHE A 720 -16.43 -51.75 -13.44
CA PHE A 720 -17.55 -52.40 -14.13
C PHE A 720 -17.15 -53.78 -14.66
N GLN A 721 -15.95 -53.91 -15.25
CA GLN A 721 -15.42 -55.19 -15.69
C GLN A 721 -15.26 -56.17 -14.52
N ALA A 722 -14.72 -55.72 -13.39
CA ALA A 722 -14.55 -56.56 -12.19
C ALA A 722 -15.88 -56.98 -11.56
N LEU A 723 -16.83 -56.04 -11.42
CA LEU A 723 -18.16 -56.31 -10.91
C LEU A 723 -18.90 -57.35 -11.77
N SER A 724 -18.66 -57.35 -13.09
CA SER A 724 -19.27 -58.33 -13.99
C SER A 724 -18.86 -59.78 -13.70
N GLN A 725 -17.70 -59.99 -13.05
CA GLN A 725 -17.18 -61.30 -12.64
C GLN A 725 -17.79 -61.82 -11.33
N LEU A 726 -18.45 -60.97 -10.54
CA LEU A 726 -19.08 -61.38 -9.28
C LEU A 726 -20.34 -62.21 -9.55
N VAL A 727 -20.42 -63.39 -8.94
CA VAL A 727 -21.60 -64.28 -8.99
C VAL A 727 -22.83 -63.60 -8.38
N ASN A 728 -22.64 -62.80 -7.32
CA ASN A 728 -23.71 -62.12 -6.59
C ASN A 728 -23.90 -60.63 -7.00
N LYS A 729 -23.39 -60.19 -8.16
CA LYS A 729 -23.39 -58.78 -8.58
C LYS A 729 -24.74 -58.06 -8.51
N GLN A 730 -25.84 -58.79 -8.75
CA GLN A 730 -27.22 -58.26 -8.69
C GLN A 730 -27.66 -57.88 -7.27
N SER A 731 -26.89 -58.26 -6.25
CA SER A 731 -27.12 -57.90 -4.84
C SER A 731 -26.64 -56.50 -4.51
N PHE A 732 -25.96 -55.82 -5.44
CA PHE A 732 -25.40 -54.49 -5.23
C PHE A 732 -26.00 -53.45 -6.17
N ASP A 733 -26.20 -52.26 -5.62
CA ASP A 733 -26.39 -51.04 -6.38
C ASP A 733 -25.04 -50.33 -6.60
N ILE A 734 -24.98 -49.40 -7.55
CA ILE A 734 -23.77 -48.66 -7.90
C ILE A 734 -24.09 -47.17 -7.83
N ILE A 735 -23.32 -46.42 -7.05
CA ILE A 735 -23.46 -44.97 -6.95
C ILE A 735 -22.20 -44.32 -7.50
N SER A 736 -22.36 -43.33 -8.38
CA SER A 736 -21.27 -42.49 -8.87
C SER A 736 -21.57 -41.03 -8.58
N THR A 737 -20.63 -40.33 -7.92
CA THR A 737 -20.79 -38.94 -7.49
C THR A 737 -19.90 -37.98 -8.29
N GLY A 738 -20.39 -36.76 -8.53
CA GLY A 738 -19.72 -35.75 -9.38
C GLY A 738 -20.54 -35.28 -10.59
N THR A 739 -20.03 -34.27 -11.28
CA THR A 739 -20.70 -33.60 -12.40
C THR A 739 -20.75 -34.49 -13.65
N GLY A 740 -21.92 -34.56 -14.29
CA GLY A 740 -22.08 -35.24 -15.59
C GLY A 740 -22.09 -36.77 -15.53
N ASN A 741 -22.35 -37.38 -14.37
CA ASN A 741 -22.32 -38.83 -14.20
C ASN A 741 -23.52 -39.54 -14.86
N GLN A 742 -23.41 -39.77 -16.16
CA GLN A 742 -24.22 -40.75 -16.87
C GLN A 742 -23.36 -41.98 -17.17
N LEU A 743 -23.92 -43.17 -16.95
CA LEU A 743 -23.25 -44.41 -17.32
C LEU A 743 -23.10 -44.47 -18.84
N PRO A 744 -21.86 -44.60 -19.37
CA PRO A 744 -21.64 -44.80 -20.81
C PRO A 744 -22.42 -45.99 -21.33
N SER A 745 -23.00 -45.86 -22.53
CA SER A 745 -23.86 -46.88 -23.13
C SER A 745 -23.16 -48.22 -23.25
N GLU A 746 -21.89 -48.22 -23.65
CA GLU A 746 -21.08 -49.42 -23.80
C GLU A 746 -20.81 -50.14 -22.48
N TRP A 747 -20.93 -49.48 -21.32
CA TRP A 747 -20.64 -50.11 -20.02
C TRP A 747 -21.84 -50.84 -19.42
N ARG A 748 -23.05 -50.59 -19.95
CA ARG A 748 -24.28 -51.27 -19.50
C ARG A 748 -24.20 -52.79 -19.61
N GLN A 749 -23.41 -53.31 -20.56
CA GLN A 749 -23.20 -54.74 -20.76
C GLN A 749 -22.59 -55.44 -19.53
N TYR A 750 -21.87 -54.70 -18.67
CA TYR A 750 -21.18 -55.26 -17.51
C TYR A 750 -22.09 -55.45 -16.29
N ILE A 751 -23.23 -54.76 -16.24
CA ILE A 751 -24.08 -54.67 -15.04
C ILE A 751 -25.54 -55.14 -15.26
N PRO A 752 -25.79 -56.27 -15.96
CA PRO A 752 -27.16 -56.75 -16.15
C PRO A 752 -27.80 -57.09 -14.79
N GLY A 753 -28.87 -56.36 -14.45
CA GLY A 753 -29.62 -56.52 -13.19
C GLY A 753 -29.09 -55.73 -11.98
N CYS A 754 -28.09 -54.85 -12.16
CA CYS A 754 -27.70 -53.86 -11.15
C CYS A 754 -28.35 -52.50 -11.45
N THR A 755 -28.56 -51.68 -10.42
CA THR A 755 -29.06 -50.30 -10.59
C THR A 755 -27.88 -49.34 -10.49
N PHE A 756 -27.76 -48.43 -11.45
CA PHE A 756 -26.76 -47.35 -11.44
C PHE A 756 -27.42 -46.02 -11.08
N TYR A 757 -26.86 -45.31 -10.11
CA TYR A 757 -27.28 -43.99 -9.68
C TYR A 757 -26.14 -42.99 -9.93
N GLY A 758 -26.32 -42.10 -10.91
CA GLY A 758 -25.47 -40.92 -11.07
C GLY A 758 -26.04 -39.78 -10.24
N LEU A 759 -25.37 -39.43 -9.14
CA LEU A 759 -25.87 -38.45 -8.17
C LEU A 759 -24.96 -37.22 -8.09
N GLN A 760 -25.58 -36.05 -8.00
CA GLN A 760 -24.94 -34.84 -7.51
C GLN A 760 -25.36 -34.66 -6.06
N LEU A 761 -24.37 -34.62 -5.16
CA LEU A 761 -24.58 -34.64 -3.72
C LEU A 761 -23.96 -33.38 -3.10
N THR A 762 -24.65 -32.82 -2.11
CA THR A 762 -24.06 -31.89 -1.13
C THR A 762 -23.03 -32.63 -0.26
N ASP A 763 -22.20 -31.91 0.51
CA ASP A 763 -21.19 -32.56 1.37
C ASP A 763 -21.82 -33.37 2.50
N GLU A 764 -22.95 -32.91 3.06
CA GLU A 764 -23.72 -33.68 4.04
C GLU A 764 -24.26 -34.98 3.43
N GLU A 765 -24.75 -34.94 2.20
CA GLU A 765 -25.23 -36.15 1.50
C GLU A 765 -24.09 -37.06 1.07
N LEU A 766 -22.95 -36.49 0.66
CA LEU A 766 -21.76 -37.24 0.29
C LEU A 766 -21.19 -37.99 1.50
N ARG A 767 -21.17 -37.36 2.69
CA ARG A 767 -20.86 -38.04 3.95
C ARG A 767 -21.75 -39.25 4.18
N LEU A 768 -23.07 -39.11 4.00
CA LEU A 768 -24.02 -40.22 4.15
C LEU A 768 -23.80 -41.31 3.10
N ALA A 769 -23.48 -40.91 1.87
CA ALA A 769 -23.17 -41.82 0.78
C ALA A 769 -21.90 -42.63 1.08
N TYR A 770 -20.84 -42.01 1.62
CA TYR A 770 -19.66 -42.72 2.09
C TYR A 770 -19.99 -43.68 3.24
N ALA A 771 -20.62 -43.17 4.31
CA ALA A 771 -20.91 -43.96 5.51
C ALA A 771 -21.79 -45.20 5.23
N GLY A 772 -22.69 -45.11 4.25
CA GLY A 772 -23.55 -46.22 3.83
C GLY A 772 -22.95 -47.19 2.81
N ALA A 773 -21.78 -46.88 2.22
CA ALA A 773 -21.20 -47.68 1.15
C ALA A 773 -20.52 -48.97 1.65
N VAL A 774 -20.56 -50.02 0.82
CA VAL A 774 -19.74 -51.22 1.01
C VAL A 774 -18.27 -50.86 0.82
N ALA A 775 -17.92 -50.07 -0.18
CA ALA A 775 -16.61 -49.47 -0.27
C ALA A 775 -16.67 -48.29 -1.23
N LEU A 776 -15.77 -47.33 -1.04
CA LEU A 776 -15.32 -46.48 -2.13
C LEU A 776 -14.35 -47.29 -2.99
N VAL A 777 -14.65 -47.40 -4.28
CA VAL A 777 -13.75 -48.01 -5.27
C VAL A 777 -13.17 -46.89 -6.13
N TYR A 778 -11.88 -46.64 -5.99
CA TYR A 778 -11.18 -45.51 -6.59
C TYR A 778 -9.92 -46.00 -7.33
N PRO A 779 -10.07 -46.69 -8.48
CA PRO A 779 -8.98 -47.36 -9.18
C PRO A 779 -8.19 -46.41 -10.11
N SER A 780 -8.04 -45.15 -9.71
CA SER A 780 -7.44 -44.10 -10.54
C SER A 780 -6.01 -44.47 -10.97
N LYS A 781 -5.67 -44.12 -12.20
CA LYS A 781 -4.32 -44.26 -12.76
C LYS A 781 -3.36 -43.21 -12.20
N TYR A 782 -3.87 -42.01 -11.92
CA TYR A 782 -3.12 -40.90 -11.35
C TYR A 782 -4.07 -40.00 -10.56
N GLU A 783 -3.59 -39.44 -9.46
CA GLU A 783 -4.26 -38.40 -8.66
C GLU A 783 -3.18 -37.49 -8.06
N GLY A 784 -3.49 -36.21 -7.90
CA GLY A 784 -2.59 -35.26 -7.22
C GLY A 784 -2.60 -35.39 -5.68
N PHE A 785 -3.72 -35.82 -5.10
CA PHE A 785 -3.83 -36.11 -3.67
C PHE A 785 -4.74 -37.32 -3.41
N GLY A 786 -6.04 -37.19 -3.65
CA GLY A 786 -7.04 -38.22 -3.37
C GLY A 786 -8.02 -37.85 -2.27
N MET A 787 -8.57 -36.62 -2.29
CA MET A 787 -9.59 -36.15 -1.34
C MET A 787 -10.74 -37.15 -1.12
N PRO A 788 -11.35 -37.77 -2.16
CA PRO A 788 -12.42 -38.75 -1.95
C PRO A 788 -12.01 -39.95 -1.09
N VAL A 789 -10.73 -40.36 -1.15
CA VAL A 789 -10.21 -41.48 -0.37
C VAL A 789 -10.18 -41.13 1.12
N ILE A 790 -9.68 -39.94 1.48
CA ILE A 790 -9.57 -39.55 2.88
C ILE A 790 -10.93 -39.19 3.49
N GLU A 791 -11.83 -38.59 2.69
CA GLU A 791 -13.22 -38.31 3.07
C GLU A 791 -13.98 -39.62 3.36
N ALA A 792 -13.84 -40.63 2.50
CA ALA A 792 -14.42 -41.96 2.71
C ALA A 792 -13.89 -42.61 3.99
N MET A 793 -12.58 -42.57 4.21
CA MET A 793 -11.96 -43.08 5.43
C MET A 793 -12.47 -42.38 6.69
N GLY A 794 -12.64 -41.05 6.66
CA GLY A 794 -13.22 -40.25 7.74
C GLY A 794 -14.65 -40.68 8.09
N CYS A 795 -15.44 -41.05 7.08
CA CYS A 795 -16.82 -41.55 7.26
C CYS A 795 -16.90 -43.02 7.73
N GLY A 796 -15.76 -43.70 7.93
CA GLY A 796 -15.73 -45.14 8.23
C GLY A 796 -16.10 -46.01 7.03
N CYS A 797 -15.84 -45.55 5.81
CA CYS A 797 -16.02 -46.32 4.58
C CYS A 797 -14.71 -47.00 4.16
N PRO A 798 -14.68 -48.32 3.98
CA PRO A 798 -13.51 -49.00 3.40
C PRO A 798 -13.19 -48.49 2.00
N VAL A 799 -11.90 -48.47 1.67
CA VAL A 799 -11.40 -48.00 0.38
C VAL A 799 -10.70 -49.14 -0.37
N ILE A 800 -11.00 -49.26 -1.66
CA ILE A 800 -10.25 -50.05 -2.64
C ILE A 800 -9.63 -49.09 -3.66
N THR A 801 -8.31 -49.08 -3.77
CA THR A 801 -7.59 -48.10 -4.62
C THR A 801 -6.28 -48.68 -5.18
N THR A 802 -5.51 -47.90 -5.94
CA THR A 802 -4.26 -48.32 -6.59
C THR A 802 -3.03 -47.88 -5.81
N ARG A 803 -1.86 -48.46 -6.13
CA ARG A 803 -0.56 -47.99 -5.60
C ARG A 803 0.07 -46.87 -6.45
N ASN A 804 -0.76 -46.12 -7.16
CA ASN A 804 -0.29 -45.11 -8.11
C ASN A 804 -0.32 -43.72 -7.49
N ALA A 805 0.59 -42.86 -7.94
CA ALA A 805 0.64 -41.45 -7.57
C ALA A 805 0.62 -41.21 -6.05
N SER A 806 -0.19 -40.24 -5.58
CA SER A 806 -0.36 -39.88 -4.17
C SER A 806 -1.27 -40.84 -3.38
N LEU A 807 -1.91 -41.83 -4.01
CA LEU A 807 -2.88 -42.69 -3.32
C LEU A 807 -2.27 -43.50 -2.16
N PRO A 808 -1.05 -44.07 -2.27
CA PRO A 808 -0.38 -44.72 -1.14
C PRO A 808 -0.10 -43.80 0.05
N GLU A 809 0.20 -42.53 -0.23
CA GLU A 809 0.51 -41.51 0.76
C GLU A 809 -0.73 -41.16 1.58
N VAL A 810 -1.87 -41.02 0.91
CA VAL A 810 -3.16 -40.70 1.55
C VAL A 810 -3.77 -41.93 2.23
N ALA A 811 -3.88 -43.07 1.53
CA ALA A 811 -4.55 -44.25 2.06
C ALA A 811 -3.70 -45.04 3.07
N GLY A 812 -2.37 -44.94 3.03
CA GLY A 812 -1.47 -45.65 3.92
C GLY A 812 -1.71 -47.17 3.90
N ALA A 813 -1.81 -47.80 5.07
CA ALA A 813 -2.14 -49.23 5.19
C ALA A 813 -3.66 -49.52 5.25
N ALA A 814 -4.51 -48.49 5.12
CA ALA A 814 -5.94 -48.57 5.41
C ALA A 814 -6.83 -48.87 4.19
N ALA A 815 -6.25 -49.27 3.07
CA ALA A 815 -6.97 -49.62 1.84
C ALA A 815 -6.58 -51.00 1.32
N ILE A 816 -7.47 -51.60 0.52
CA ILE A 816 -7.12 -52.74 -0.33
C ILE A 816 -6.51 -52.18 -1.62
N TYR A 817 -5.27 -52.54 -1.89
CA TYR A 817 -4.55 -52.09 -3.08
C TYR A 817 -4.71 -53.07 -4.24
N ILE A 818 -5.05 -52.54 -5.42
CA ILE A 818 -5.17 -53.28 -6.67
C ILE A 818 -4.28 -52.66 -7.76
N ASN A 819 -3.97 -53.44 -8.80
CA ASN A 819 -3.31 -52.91 -10.00
C ASN A 819 -4.35 -52.29 -10.93
N ASP A 820 -4.02 -51.17 -11.56
CA ASP A 820 -4.95 -50.36 -12.37
C ASP A 820 -5.38 -51.01 -13.71
N HIS A 821 -4.91 -52.21 -14.00
CA HIS A 821 -5.30 -53.02 -15.16
C HIS A 821 -5.84 -54.41 -14.77
N ASP A 822 -5.88 -54.75 -13.48
CA ASP A 822 -6.18 -56.11 -13.01
C ASP A 822 -7.66 -56.27 -12.63
N VAL A 823 -8.45 -56.72 -13.61
CA VAL A 823 -9.88 -56.97 -13.46
C VAL A 823 -10.16 -58.03 -12.37
N MET A 824 -9.36 -59.09 -12.33
CA MET A 824 -9.58 -60.19 -11.37
C MET A 824 -9.15 -59.79 -9.97
N GLY A 825 -8.01 -59.10 -9.82
CA GLY A 825 -7.58 -58.54 -8.55
C GLY A 825 -8.61 -57.57 -7.94
N LEU A 826 -9.25 -56.74 -8.77
CA LEU A 826 -10.35 -55.91 -8.30
C LEU A 826 -11.61 -56.72 -7.95
N ALA A 827 -11.95 -57.76 -8.71
CA ALA A 827 -13.09 -58.63 -8.38
C ALA A 827 -12.88 -59.35 -7.03
N ASP A 828 -11.66 -59.82 -6.77
CA ASP A 828 -11.26 -60.41 -5.49
C ASP A 828 -11.34 -59.39 -4.36
N ALA A 829 -10.85 -58.16 -4.57
CA ALA A 829 -10.95 -57.08 -3.59
C ALA A 829 -12.41 -56.73 -3.25
N LEU A 830 -13.31 -56.70 -4.26
CA LEU A 830 -14.74 -56.50 -4.06
C LEU A 830 -15.36 -57.61 -3.21
N CYS A 831 -14.85 -58.85 -3.30
CA CYS A 831 -15.28 -59.98 -2.46
C CYS A 831 -14.71 -59.88 -1.04
N GLU A 832 -13.41 -59.58 -0.90
CA GLU A 832 -12.72 -59.51 0.39
C GLU A 832 -13.29 -58.40 1.29
N VAL A 833 -13.59 -57.23 0.74
CA VAL A 833 -14.10 -56.08 1.52
C VAL A 833 -15.46 -56.34 2.17
N GLN A 834 -16.20 -57.34 1.69
CA GLN A 834 -17.48 -57.76 2.26
C GLN A 834 -17.32 -58.60 3.53
N LYS A 835 -16.13 -59.21 3.74
CA LYS A 835 -15.88 -60.05 4.92
C LYS A 835 -15.84 -59.16 6.18
N PRO A 836 -16.66 -59.44 7.22
CA PRO A 836 -16.74 -58.57 8.39
C PRO A 836 -15.41 -58.28 9.08
N SER A 837 -14.51 -59.28 9.16
CA SER A 837 -13.18 -59.11 9.76
C SER A 837 -12.30 -58.12 9.00
N ILE A 838 -12.24 -58.25 7.67
CA ILE A 838 -11.48 -57.37 6.78
C ILE A 838 -12.11 -55.98 6.80
N ARG A 839 -13.43 -55.89 6.65
CA ARG A 839 -14.18 -54.65 6.69
C ARG A 839 -13.91 -53.86 7.97
N ASN A 840 -14.12 -54.46 9.14
CA ASN A 840 -13.94 -53.77 10.42
C ASN A 840 -12.48 -53.34 10.63
N SER A 841 -11.51 -54.13 10.16
CA SER A 841 -10.10 -53.76 10.19
C SER A 841 -9.83 -52.52 9.34
N LEU A 842 -10.37 -52.46 8.12
CA LEU A 842 -10.21 -51.30 7.22
C LEU A 842 -10.92 -50.05 7.75
N ILE A 843 -12.10 -50.19 8.34
CA ILE A 843 -12.82 -49.06 8.97
C ILE A 843 -11.98 -48.45 10.08
N ASN A 844 -11.48 -49.28 11.01
CA ASN A 844 -10.67 -48.80 12.13
C ASN A 844 -9.36 -48.16 11.65
N ALA A 845 -8.68 -48.78 10.67
CA ALA A 845 -7.47 -48.23 10.08
C ALA A 845 -7.73 -46.92 9.32
N GLY A 846 -8.83 -46.83 8.58
CA GLY A 846 -9.23 -45.65 7.82
C GLY A 846 -9.53 -44.47 8.72
N LEU A 847 -10.31 -44.67 9.78
CA LEU A 847 -10.59 -43.63 10.77
C LEU A 847 -9.32 -43.13 11.47
N ALA A 848 -8.36 -44.02 11.74
CA ALA A 848 -7.06 -43.63 12.31
C ALA A 848 -6.19 -42.88 11.29
N GLN A 849 -6.26 -43.25 10.01
CA GLN A 849 -5.53 -42.60 8.92
C GLN A 849 -6.07 -41.19 8.64
N ALA A 850 -7.39 -41.02 8.55
CA ALA A 850 -8.05 -39.73 8.31
C ALA A 850 -7.66 -38.65 9.32
N LYS A 851 -7.50 -39.02 10.59
CA LYS A 851 -7.08 -38.10 11.67
C LYS A 851 -5.70 -37.46 11.49
N LYS A 852 -4.87 -37.98 10.58
CA LYS A 852 -3.54 -37.40 10.28
C LYS A 852 -3.62 -36.17 9.37
N PHE A 853 -4.77 -35.94 8.75
CA PHE A 853 -5.00 -34.88 7.78
C PHE A 853 -5.99 -33.87 8.37
N SER A 854 -5.66 -32.59 8.34
CA SER A 854 -6.54 -31.53 8.85
C SER A 854 -6.28 -30.24 8.11
N TRP A 855 -7.33 -29.48 7.85
CA TRP A 855 -7.21 -28.18 7.18
C TRP A 855 -6.35 -27.20 7.97
N ARG A 856 -6.43 -27.23 9.31
CA ARG A 856 -5.57 -26.43 10.19
C ARG A 856 -4.07 -26.64 9.91
N LYS A 857 -3.63 -27.91 9.85
CA LYS A 857 -2.21 -28.22 9.56
C LYS A 857 -1.78 -27.76 8.17
N MET A 858 -2.66 -27.91 7.18
CA MET A 858 -2.40 -27.40 5.83
C MET A 858 -2.29 -25.87 5.83
N ALA A 859 -3.23 -25.19 6.47
CA ALA A 859 -3.28 -23.73 6.60
C ALA A 859 -2.03 -23.17 7.28
N GLU A 860 -1.59 -23.78 8.40
CA GLU A 860 -0.34 -23.44 9.08
C GLU A 860 0.89 -23.63 8.17
N THR A 861 0.92 -24.74 7.41
CA THR A 861 2.04 -25.04 6.50
C THR A 861 2.09 -24.04 5.34
N VAL A 862 0.95 -23.74 4.72
CA VAL A 862 0.83 -22.81 3.60
C VAL A 862 1.11 -21.38 4.05
N SER A 863 0.56 -20.91 5.17
CA SER A 863 0.85 -19.55 5.66
C SER A 863 2.33 -19.38 5.97
N ASN A 864 2.96 -20.37 6.61
CA ASN A 864 4.40 -20.32 6.87
C ASN A 864 5.21 -20.31 5.57
N ALA A 865 4.81 -21.08 4.56
CA ALA A 865 5.47 -21.05 3.24
C ALA A 865 5.34 -19.69 2.57
N LEU A 866 4.15 -19.06 2.63
CA LEU A 866 3.92 -17.73 2.07
C LEU A 866 4.72 -16.65 2.81
N VAL A 867 4.71 -16.64 4.15
CA VAL A 867 5.53 -15.70 4.93
C VAL A 867 7.02 -15.88 4.62
N ASN A 868 7.51 -17.12 4.55
CA ASN A 868 8.89 -17.40 4.16
C ASN A 868 9.22 -16.90 2.74
N ALA A 869 8.28 -17.02 1.80
CA ALA A 869 8.48 -16.56 0.43
C ALA A 869 8.66 -15.03 0.35
N THR A 870 8.08 -14.26 1.28
CA THR A 870 8.30 -12.80 1.38
C THR A 870 9.72 -12.43 1.83
N GLN A 871 10.48 -13.41 2.32
CA GLN A 871 11.84 -13.24 2.85
C GLN A 871 12.92 -13.82 1.93
N LEU A 872 12.55 -14.32 0.75
CA LEU A 872 13.51 -14.97 -0.15
C LEU A 872 14.61 -14.02 -0.66
N SER A 873 14.34 -12.72 -0.73
CA SER A 873 15.34 -11.70 -1.04
C SER A 873 16.51 -11.66 -0.04
N LEU A 874 16.35 -12.25 1.15
CA LEU A 874 17.40 -12.31 2.16
C LEU A 874 18.48 -13.37 1.88
N ASN A 875 18.35 -14.15 0.80
CA ASN A 875 19.38 -15.10 0.33
C ASN A 875 20.05 -15.92 1.47
N LEU A 876 19.24 -16.43 2.39
CA LEU A 876 19.73 -17.10 3.60
C LEU A 876 20.54 -18.36 3.24
N ARG A 877 21.68 -18.55 3.90
CA ARG A 877 22.57 -19.71 3.76
C ARG A 877 22.60 -20.53 5.05
N ASP A 878 23.57 -21.44 5.20
CA ASP A 878 23.68 -22.31 6.37
C ASP A 878 23.99 -21.54 7.67
N ILE A 879 24.73 -20.42 7.57
CA ILE A 879 25.13 -19.58 8.69
C ILE A 879 24.60 -18.16 8.45
N ASN A 880 23.51 -17.78 9.12
CA ASN A 880 22.92 -16.44 8.98
C ASN A 880 23.24 -15.60 10.22
N LEU A 881 24.03 -14.54 10.07
CA LEU A 881 24.39 -13.63 11.15
C LEU A 881 23.65 -12.31 10.98
N ILE A 882 23.23 -11.67 12.08
CA ILE A 882 22.53 -10.38 12.03
C ILE A 882 23.31 -9.27 12.76
N ILE A 883 23.32 -8.06 12.18
CA ILE A 883 23.87 -6.84 12.80
C ILE A 883 22.86 -5.69 12.80
N PHE A 884 23.05 -4.76 13.74
CA PHE A 884 22.20 -3.58 13.95
C PHE A 884 23.05 -2.29 13.93
N PRO A 885 23.53 -1.86 12.75
CA PRO A 885 24.31 -0.63 12.63
C PRO A 885 23.53 0.61 13.09
N ASP A 886 24.25 1.58 13.66
CA ASP A 886 23.70 2.90 13.93
C ASP A 886 23.84 3.79 12.69
N TRP A 887 22.77 3.83 11.90
CA TRP A 887 22.69 4.63 10.68
C TRP A 887 22.73 6.16 10.92
N LEU A 888 22.77 6.62 12.17
CA LEU A 888 22.95 8.04 12.53
C LEU A 888 24.43 8.45 12.66
N LEU A 889 25.36 7.49 12.57
CA LEU A 889 26.79 7.78 12.62
C LEU A 889 27.26 8.51 11.35
N PRO A 890 28.33 9.32 11.44
CA PRO A 890 29.00 9.86 10.26
C PRO A 890 29.38 8.74 9.28
N GLU A 891 29.23 9.02 7.98
CA GLU A 891 29.45 8.05 6.89
C GLU A 891 30.80 7.33 6.99
N ASP A 892 31.87 8.08 7.31
CA ASP A 892 33.23 7.54 7.48
C ASP A 892 33.32 6.53 8.64
N GLU A 893 32.64 6.78 9.76
CA GLU A 893 32.69 5.92 10.95
C GLU A 893 31.86 4.65 10.75
N LEU A 894 30.65 4.80 10.20
CA LEU A 894 29.79 3.66 9.88
C LEU A 894 30.42 2.78 8.79
N GLY A 895 31.05 3.41 7.78
CA GLY A 895 31.70 2.73 6.68
C GLY A 895 32.85 1.85 7.16
N LEU A 896 33.69 2.38 8.05
CA LEU A 896 34.78 1.61 8.68
C LEU A 896 34.27 0.43 9.49
N GLU A 897 33.20 0.61 10.27
CA GLU A 897 32.63 -0.47 11.08
C GLU A 897 32.02 -1.59 10.22
N LEU A 898 31.24 -1.25 9.18
CA LEU A 898 30.71 -2.24 8.25
C LEU A 898 31.83 -2.93 7.46
N GLN A 899 32.86 -2.18 7.04
CA GLN A 899 34.04 -2.71 6.37
C GLN A 899 34.74 -3.78 7.22
N GLU A 900 34.96 -3.50 8.50
CA GLU A 900 35.61 -4.43 9.44
C GLU A 900 34.84 -5.73 9.60
N VAL A 901 33.50 -5.64 9.74
CA VAL A 901 32.62 -6.80 9.88
C VAL A 901 32.63 -7.65 8.60
N ILE A 902 32.41 -7.01 7.45
CA ILE A 902 32.37 -7.68 6.14
C ILE A 902 33.72 -8.34 5.86
N GLN A 903 34.83 -7.66 6.10
CA GLN A 903 36.18 -8.19 5.90
C GLN A 903 36.46 -9.39 6.80
N THR A 904 36.03 -9.34 8.06
CA THR A 904 36.19 -10.46 9.01
C THR A 904 35.44 -11.70 8.53
N LEU A 905 34.20 -11.54 8.07
CA LEU A 905 33.38 -12.65 7.59
C LEU A 905 33.84 -13.18 6.23
N ALA A 906 34.26 -12.31 5.32
CA ALA A 906 34.81 -12.69 4.02
C ALA A 906 36.09 -13.52 4.13
N ASN A 907 36.91 -13.28 5.17
CA ASN A 907 38.12 -14.05 5.46
C ASN A 907 37.88 -15.33 6.27
N HIS A 908 36.64 -15.63 6.66
CA HIS A 908 36.30 -16.83 7.40
C HIS A 908 36.42 -18.09 6.53
N SER A 909 36.80 -19.23 7.13
CA SER A 909 36.96 -20.52 6.41
C SER A 909 35.68 -21.02 5.74
N GLU A 910 34.53 -20.67 6.31
CA GLU A 910 33.19 -21.03 5.85
C GLU A 910 32.46 -19.87 5.13
N ASN A 911 33.17 -18.84 4.66
CA ASN A 911 32.60 -17.62 4.06
C ASN A 911 31.46 -17.87 3.05
N LYS A 912 31.58 -18.87 2.18
CA LYS A 912 30.56 -19.25 1.18
C LYS A 912 29.24 -19.73 1.76
N LYS A 913 29.20 -20.09 3.04
CA LYS A 913 27.98 -20.51 3.76
C LYS A 913 27.36 -19.39 4.58
N ILE A 914 27.94 -18.20 4.56
CA ILE A 914 27.53 -17.09 5.43
C ILE A 914 26.63 -16.12 4.66
N THR A 915 25.51 -15.77 5.27
CA THR A 915 24.70 -14.59 4.93
C THR A 915 24.77 -13.59 6.08
N LEU A 916 25.24 -12.38 5.81
CA LEU A 916 25.19 -11.26 6.74
C LEU A 916 23.91 -10.47 6.51
N ILE A 917 23.02 -10.52 7.50
CA ILE A 917 21.78 -9.74 7.54
C ILE A 917 22.05 -8.42 8.24
N ILE A 918 21.79 -7.30 7.57
CA ILE A 918 22.00 -5.96 8.11
C ILE A 918 20.65 -5.29 8.31
N HIS A 919 20.33 -4.96 9.56
CA HIS A 919 19.08 -4.30 9.89
C HIS A 919 19.14 -2.80 9.56
N THR A 920 18.26 -2.32 8.67
CA THR A 920 18.24 -0.92 8.22
C THR A 920 17.56 0.03 9.22
N GLY A 921 16.74 -0.50 10.13
CA GLY A 921 16.07 0.34 11.13
C GLY A 921 15.05 1.27 10.50
N ASN A 922 15.35 2.57 10.46
CA ASN A 922 14.50 3.59 9.84
C ASN A 922 15.03 4.08 8.48
N ILE A 923 16.24 3.70 8.05
CA ILE A 923 16.74 4.09 6.73
C ILE A 923 16.07 3.24 5.63
N ALA A 924 15.83 3.83 4.46
CA ALA A 924 15.34 3.11 3.29
C ALA A 924 16.36 2.04 2.87
N ILE A 925 15.85 0.93 2.34
CA ILE A 925 16.72 -0.20 1.95
C ILE A 925 17.64 0.25 0.81
N GLU A 926 17.12 1.04 -0.14
CA GLU A 926 17.85 1.55 -1.29
C GLU A 926 19.04 2.43 -0.88
N ASP A 927 18.87 3.28 0.14
CA ASP A 927 19.95 4.12 0.68
C ASP A 927 21.03 3.27 1.35
N ALA A 928 20.62 2.25 2.10
CA ALA A 928 21.52 1.28 2.69
C ALA A 928 22.26 0.45 1.63
N GLU A 929 21.62 0.08 0.50
CA GLU A 929 22.27 -0.60 -0.62
C GLU A 929 23.31 0.29 -1.31
N MET A 930 22.97 1.56 -1.54
CA MET A 930 23.91 2.54 -2.10
C MET A 930 25.13 2.72 -1.19
N PHE A 931 24.91 2.82 0.11
CA PHE A 931 25.98 2.92 1.09
C PHE A 931 26.84 1.64 1.14
N LEU A 932 26.22 0.46 1.18
CA LEU A 932 26.96 -0.80 1.12
C LEU A 932 27.75 -0.97 -0.17
N SER A 933 27.27 -0.41 -1.28
CA SER A 933 28.00 -0.39 -2.54
C SER A 933 29.29 0.46 -2.43
N SER A 934 29.27 1.56 -1.68
CA SER A 934 30.49 2.36 -1.42
C SER A 934 31.48 1.59 -0.54
N VAL A 935 31.00 0.91 0.51
CA VAL A 935 31.81 0.03 1.37
C VAL A 935 32.42 -1.12 0.57
N ALA A 936 31.65 -1.78 -0.30
CA ALA A 936 32.14 -2.85 -1.17
C ALA A 936 33.21 -2.35 -2.15
N MET A 937 33.07 -1.14 -2.71
CA MET A 937 34.08 -0.53 -3.56
C MET A 937 35.38 -0.23 -2.79
N ASN A 938 35.29 0.22 -1.54
CA ASN A 938 36.46 0.42 -0.69
C ASN A 938 37.20 -0.89 -0.42
N LEU A 939 36.47 -1.97 -0.09
CA LEU A 939 37.05 -3.31 0.08
C LEU A 939 37.72 -3.83 -1.19
N LEU A 940 37.12 -3.59 -2.35
CA LEU A 940 37.70 -3.97 -3.64
C LEU A 940 38.99 -3.21 -3.94
N MET A 941 39.08 -1.92 -3.56
CA MET A 941 40.33 -1.13 -3.65
C MET A 941 41.43 -1.63 -2.71
N GLU A 942 41.07 -2.36 -1.65
CA GLU A 942 41.98 -3.06 -0.73
C GLU A 942 42.28 -4.51 -1.15
N ASP A 943 42.04 -4.86 -2.42
CA ASP A 943 42.22 -6.19 -3.01
C ASP A 943 41.34 -7.31 -2.39
N LEU A 944 40.24 -6.97 -1.71
CA LEU A 944 39.26 -7.94 -1.21
C LEU A 944 37.99 -7.93 -2.06
N ASP A 945 37.86 -8.94 -2.93
CA ASP A 945 36.63 -9.17 -3.68
C ASP A 945 35.64 -10.01 -2.87
N ILE A 946 34.52 -9.40 -2.49
CA ILE A 946 33.50 -10.05 -1.67
C ILE A 946 32.43 -10.76 -2.49
N SER A 947 32.35 -10.56 -3.82
CA SER A 947 31.23 -11.04 -4.64
C SER A 947 31.06 -12.56 -4.66
N ASP A 948 32.16 -13.29 -4.45
CA ASP A 948 32.21 -14.76 -4.42
C ASP A 948 32.37 -15.36 -3.01
N THR A 949 32.24 -14.53 -1.96
CA THR A 949 32.51 -14.92 -0.57
C THR A 949 31.22 -15.05 0.24
N ILE A 950 30.79 -14.00 0.94
CA ILE A 950 29.58 -13.95 1.77
C ILE A 950 28.40 -13.41 0.97
N ASP A 951 27.19 -13.75 1.39
CA ASP A 951 26.00 -12.99 0.98
C ASP A 951 25.76 -11.84 1.93
N ILE A 952 25.28 -10.70 1.42
CA ILE A 952 24.86 -9.57 2.25
C ILE A 952 23.42 -9.27 1.89
N SER A 953 22.56 -9.22 2.90
CA SER A 953 21.14 -8.97 2.74
C SER A 953 20.67 -7.91 3.73
N LEU A 954 19.84 -7.00 3.25
CA LEU A 954 19.27 -5.94 4.07
C LEU A 954 17.89 -6.34 4.58
N VAL A 955 17.62 -6.01 5.84
CA VAL A 955 16.30 -6.23 6.43
C VAL A 955 15.78 -4.95 7.07
N GLY A 956 14.61 -4.52 6.62
CA GLY A 956 13.90 -3.38 7.21
C GLY A 956 13.10 -3.75 8.46
N LYS A 957 12.10 -2.93 8.79
CA LYS A 957 11.12 -3.27 9.84
C LYS A 957 10.34 -4.51 9.44
N LEU A 958 10.54 -5.60 10.17
CA LEU A 958 9.76 -6.84 10.06
C LEU A 958 8.61 -6.87 11.06
N GLY A 959 7.47 -7.45 10.65
CA GLY A 959 6.37 -7.79 11.55
C GLY A 959 6.67 -9.01 12.43
N ASP A 960 5.81 -9.27 13.43
CA ASP A 960 6.01 -10.35 14.40
C ASP A 960 6.08 -11.74 13.75
N MET A 961 5.19 -12.06 12.80
CA MET A 961 5.26 -13.32 12.06
C MET A 961 6.53 -13.47 11.21
N GLN A 962 7.00 -12.38 10.59
CA GLN A 962 8.26 -12.41 9.85
C GLN A 962 9.43 -12.69 10.78
N TRP A 963 9.45 -12.08 11.98
CA TRP A 963 10.43 -12.40 13.01
C TRP A 963 10.33 -13.85 13.47
N GLN A 964 9.13 -14.37 13.75
CA GLN A 964 8.94 -15.77 14.14
C GLN A 964 9.45 -16.75 13.08
N SER A 965 9.35 -16.39 11.80
CA SER A 965 9.86 -17.20 10.69
C SER A 965 11.38 -17.07 10.50
N LEU A 966 11.94 -15.87 10.71
CA LEU A 966 13.35 -15.58 10.48
C LEU A 966 14.24 -16.02 11.66
N LEU A 967 13.80 -15.80 12.90
CA LEU A 967 14.59 -16.07 14.12
C LEU A 967 15.15 -17.51 14.19
N PRO A 968 14.39 -18.58 13.88
CA PRO A 968 14.92 -19.94 13.89
C PRO A 968 16.03 -20.19 12.85
N ARG A 969 16.19 -19.29 11.87
CA ARG A 969 17.19 -19.37 10.80
C ARG A 969 18.40 -18.48 11.08
N ILE A 970 18.30 -17.54 12.03
CA ILE A 970 19.43 -16.71 12.45
C ILE A 970 20.29 -17.53 13.40
N TYR A 971 21.56 -17.71 13.03
CA TYR A 971 22.53 -18.39 13.87
C TYR A 971 22.87 -17.56 15.12
N GLY A 972 23.12 -16.26 14.93
CA GLY A 972 23.44 -15.37 16.04
C GLY A 972 23.63 -13.92 15.62
N ARG A 973 23.77 -13.04 16.61
CA ARG A 973 23.96 -11.61 16.44
C ARG A 973 25.43 -11.24 16.60
N VAL A 974 25.93 -10.40 15.70
CA VAL A 974 27.27 -9.81 15.85
C VAL A 974 27.13 -8.44 16.50
N ILE A 975 27.87 -8.23 17.59
CA ILE A 975 27.84 -6.96 18.35
C ILE A 975 28.82 -5.98 17.69
N LEU A 976 28.29 -4.84 17.27
CA LEU A 976 29.05 -3.72 16.72
C LEU A 976 29.59 -2.81 17.83
N SER A 977 30.66 -2.06 17.53
CA SER A 977 31.27 -1.12 18.49
C SER A 977 30.33 0.05 18.78
N ASN A 978 29.59 0.50 17.77
CA ASN A 978 28.61 1.56 17.84
C ASN A 978 27.22 1.05 17.44
N GLU A 979 26.64 0.19 18.28
CA GLU A 979 25.31 -0.36 18.02
C GLU A 979 24.19 0.61 18.42
N ALA A 980 23.15 0.70 17.58
CA ALA A 980 22.03 1.62 17.80
C ALA A 980 21.36 1.36 19.17
N LYS A 981 21.55 2.27 20.14
CA LYS A 981 21.05 2.09 21.52
C LYS A 981 19.52 2.15 21.66
N ILE A 982 18.81 2.66 20.65
CA ILE A 982 17.37 2.97 20.76
C ILE A 982 16.43 1.86 20.25
N ASN A 983 16.89 0.84 19.51
CA ASN A 983 15.96 -0.11 18.85
C ASN A 983 16.01 -1.58 19.32
N LEU A 984 17.03 -2.02 20.06
CA LEU A 984 17.18 -3.45 20.38
C LEU A 984 16.13 -3.99 21.38
N ALA A 985 15.58 -3.13 22.25
CA ALA A 985 14.60 -3.54 23.26
C ALA A 985 13.20 -3.88 22.68
N GLN A 986 12.92 -3.44 21.45
CA GLN A 986 11.62 -3.64 20.77
C GLN A 986 11.65 -4.77 19.73
N ILE A 987 12.82 -5.35 19.47
CA ILE A 987 13.01 -6.41 18.46
C ILE A 987 13.15 -7.75 19.20
N PRO A 988 12.48 -8.84 18.78
CA PRO A 988 12.48 -10.14 19.46
C PRO A 988 13.80 -10.93 19.33
N VAL A 989 14.94 -10.25 19.25
CA VAL A 989 16.30 -10.81 19.13
C VAL A 989 17.03 -10.95 20.45
N SER A 990 16.39 -10.61 21.58
CA SER A 990 16.99 -10.69 22.92
C SER A 990 17.45 -12.10 23.32
N ASN A 991 16.94 -13.13 22.65
CA ASN A 991 17.25 -14.54 22.92
C ASN A 991 18.31 -15.12 21.98
N LEU A 992 18.82 -14.35 21.01
CA LEU A 992 19.90 -14.81 20.12
C LEU A 992 21.24 -14.80 20.85
N GLU A 993 22.07 -15.82 20.58
CA GLU A 993 23.47 -15.78 21.00
C GLU A 993 24.16 -14.58 20.35
N SER A 994 24.91 -13.82 21.16
CA SER A 994 25.56 -12.58 20.72
C SER A 994 27.07 -12.73 20.80
N TYR A 995 27.76 -12.40 19.72
CA TYR A 995 29.20 -12.58 19.55
C TYR A 995 29.88 -11.23 19.30
N PRO A 996 30.92 -10.87 20.08
CA PRO A 996 31.84 -9.81 19.69
C PRO A 996 32.54 -10.15 18.37
N LEU A 997 32.82 -9.16 17.53
CA LEU A 997 33.44 -9.36 16.21
C LEU A 997 34.72 -10.21 16.29
N ASP A 998 35.61 -9.91 17.24
CA ASP A 998 36.88 -10.63 17.47
C ASP A 998 36.72 -12.13 17.80
N SER A 999 35.55 -12.53 18.30
CA SER A 999 35.29 -13.91 18.72
C SER A 999 34.81 -14.81 17.58
N LEU A 1000 34.31 -14.23 16.48
CA LEU A 1000 33.77 -14.96 15.32
C LEU A 1000 34.83 -15.79 14.59
N ILE A 1001 36.10 -15.37 14.65
CA ILE A 1001 37.21 -16.11 14.03
C ILE A 1001 37.46 -17.46 14.73
N SER A 1002 36.97 -17.62 15.97
CA SER A 1002 37.25 -18.78 16.84
C SER A 1002 36.05 -19.67 17.13
N GLN A 1003 34.85 -19.22 16.75
CA GLN A 1003 33.63 -20.02 16.84
C GLN A 1003 33.29 -20.45 15.42
N PHE A 1004 32.75 -21.67 15.30
CA PHE A 1004 32.53 -22.45 14.07
C PHE A 1004 33.70 -23.29 13.56
#